data_AF-A0A496ZXK1-F1
#
_entry.id   AF-A0A496ZXK1-F1
#
_cell.length_a   1.000
_cell.length_b   1.000
_cell.length_c   1.000
_cell.angle_alpha   90.00
_cell.angle_beta   90.00
_cell.angle_gamma   90.00
#
_symmetry.space_group_name_H-M   'P 1'
#
loop_
_entity.id
_entity.type
_entity.pdbx_description
1 polymer ?
#
loop_
_entity_poly.entity_id
_entity_poly.type
_entity_poly.pdbx_seq_one_letter_code
_entity_poly.pdbx_strand_id
1 'polypeptide(L)'
;MIMSLKSRSFIFLVFTVLFVFLNASESEIYPNISIEKAENVLSYNLIDVVGKKVQQPLVVKVVDENSQPVENVPVTFSIVSTPSGSKEYKFEEETVFSGSDGIAQTHFILGSKPGNYECSARINNPDTNDIIYFKLTARNSRWIFFLITGVLGGLGLFLIGMNMMSDGMKKAAGNKMRSILSTLTKNRVIGLMVGAVVTMIIQSSSATTVMLVSFVQAELMTFAQSLGVILGADIGTTITAQLIAFKFTDYALLMIAVGFGLKVFVKKEGIKNLGAAILGFGILFFGMHIMSEAMYPLRSYEGFINLLLKLENPLLGVVVGALFTGLIQSSSAFTGIVIVLASQGLLSLEAGIPLIFGSNIGTCITAALSSINTSRDAKRVALAHAIFKISGVLLFIFWIPTFADLVRSISPVADPSLSEIAARSAVVPRQIANSHTIFNVGFGLIFLPFTALFAKLIIKLMPEKKYENATKPKILHLDDKVIDTPSLAIELSKSEVSCMIKLLKRMLSAAIKPFFDDKELSDEAYPNITLLEGIKMREDKVDFLEEEILKYLLKIQRKDLNDEQAKEVYVMMSSVNDIESIGDIIDKNITPLFQKKRNLKMDFSDAGKDEIREYHLKAMKQVSRLGVAFGEMNMTEAAKIMEKDAKYTQLESEYRNSHIKRVGKELNESIETHEIYMELMDLLKQINVYTANIAKTLISSIQVKN
;
A
#
# COMPACT_ATOMS: atom_id res chain seq x y z
N MET A 1 -84.91 12.24 46.97
CA MET A 1 -84.31 12.12 45.62
C MET A 1 -83.19 11.08 45.63
N ILE A 2 -83.49 9.84 46.07
CA ILE A 2 -82.59 8.69 46.11
C ILE A 2 -83.46 7.46 45.82
N MET A 3 -83.99 7.35 44.59
CA MET A 3 -84.77 6.17 44.18
C MET A 3 -84.92 6.04 42.64
N SER A 4 -83.86 6.33 41.87
CA SER A 4 -83.92 6.24 40.40
C SER A 4 -82.69 5.59 39.71
N LEU A 5 -81.59 5.33 40.41
CA LEU A 5 -80.37 4.77 39.78
C LEU A 5 -80.19 3.25 39.90
N LYS A 6 -81.01 2.53 40.70
CA LYS A 6 -80.84 1.07 40.87
C LYS A 6 -81.57 0.17 39.86
N SER A 7 -82.54 0.67 39.08
CA SER A 7 -83.23 -0.18 38.08
C SER A 7 -82.59 -0.14 36.68
N ARG A 8 -81.85 0.93 36.33
CA ARG A 8 -81.16 1.01 35.02
C ARG A 8 -79.93 0.10 34.94
N SER A 9 -79.17 -0.07 36.02
CA SER A 9 -78.01 -0.97 36.04
C SER A 9 -78.38 -2.45 36.02
N PHE A 10 -79.55 -2.83 36.55
CA PHE A 10 -80.00 -4.23 36.52
C PHE A 10 -80.56 -4.63 35.15
N ILE A 11 -81.29 -3.73 34.47
CA ILE A 11 -81.78 -3.96 33.10
C ILE A 11 -80.61 -3.98 32.10
N PHE A 12 -79.59 -3.13 32.29
CA PHE A 12 -78.38 -3.15 31.45
C PHE A 12 -77.56 -4.43 31.66
N LEU A 13 -77.42 -4.90 32.91
CA LEU A 13 -76.72 -6.17 33.20
C LEU A 13 -77.45 -7.39 32.62
N VAL A 14 -78.79 -7.42 32.67
CA VAL A 14 -79.58 -8.53 32.09
C VAL A 14 -79.54 -8.51 30.56
N PHE A 15 -79.51 -7.34 29.91
CA PHE A 15 -79.34 -7.25 28.46
C PHE A 15 -77.90 -7.56 28.01
N THR A 16 -76.87 -7.19 28.77
CA THR A 16 -75.47 -7.55 28.46
C THR A 16 -75.24 -9.05 28.63
N VAL A 17 -75.86 -9.70 29.62
CA VAL A 17 -75.78 -11.17 29.79
C VAL A 17 -76.56 -11.90 28.68
N LEU A 18 -77.73 -11.41 28.26
CA LEU A 18 -78.43 -12.01 27.10
C LEU A 18 -77.70 -11.81 25.76
N PHE A 19 -76.99 -10.68 25.57
CA PHE A 19 -76.23 -10.41 24.34
C PHE A 19 -74.93 -11.23 24.24
N VAL A 20 -74.35 -11.62 25.38
CA VAL A 20 -73.20 -12.54 25.46
C VAL A 20 -73.63 -13.98 25.18
N PHE A 21 -74.85 -14.40 25.56
CA PHE A 21 -75.37 -15.74 25.24
C PHE A 21 -75.88 -15.89 23.80
N LEU A 22 -76.24 -14.79 23.12
CA LEU A 22 -76.69 -14.82 21.71
C LEU A 22 -75.56 -14.67 20.68
N ASN A 23 -74.32 -14.35 21.11
CA ASN A 23 -73.13 -14.24 20.25
C ASN A 23 -72.00 -15.21 20.62
N ALA A 24 -72.28 -16.23 21.44
CA ALA A 24 -71.39 -17.37 21.52
C ALA A 24 -71.56 -18.18 20.23
N SER A 25 -70.80 -17.82 19.20
CA SER A 25 -70.51 -18.76 18.11
C SER A 25 -69.97 -20.02 18.77
N GLU A 26 -70.63 -21.16 18.53
CA GLU A 26 -70.04 -22.47 18.81
C GLU A 26 -68.64 -22.46 18.19
N SER A 27 -67.61 -22.48 19.02
CA SER A 27 -66.28 -22.86 18.55
C SER A 27 -66.42 -24.32 18.16
N GLU A 28 -66.46 -24.63 16.86
CA GLU A 28 -66.34 -25.99 16.38
C GLU A 28 -65.08 -26.58 17.03
N ILE A 29 -65.28 -27.55 17.91
CA ILE A 29 -64.19 -28.30 18.53
C ILE A 29 -63.75 -29.28 17.46
N TYR A 30 -62.55 -29.08 16.93
CA TYR A 30 -61.94 -30.03 16.00
C TYR A 30 -61.03 -30.98 16.78
N PRO A 31 -61.52 -32.16 17.22
CA PRO A 31 -60.63 -33.16 17.78
C PRO A 31 -59.60 -33.56 16.70
N ASN A 32 -58.36 -33.83 17.12
CA ASN A 32 -57.33 -34.45 16.28
C ASN A 32 -56.74 -33.57 15.15
N ILE A 33 -56.68 -32.24 15.34
CA ILE A 33 -56.02 -31.29 14.43
C ILE A 33 -54.80 -30.65 15.11
N SER A 34 -53.70 -30.53 14.36
CA SER A 34 -52.45 -29.86 14.75
C SER A 34 -52.06 -28.75 13.77
N ILE A 35 -51.12 -27.91 14.19
CA ILE A 35 -50.53 -26.88 13.33
C ILE A 35 -49.05 -27.20 13.07
N GLU A 36 -48.67 -27.23 11.79
CA GLU A 36 -47.33 -27.53 11.34
C GLU A 36 -46.72 -26.33 10.60
N LYS A 37 -45.38 -26.33 10.53
CA LYS A 37 -44.67 -25.38 9.68
C LYS A 37 -44.93 -25.77 8.22
N ALA A 38 -45.40 -24.83 7.41
CA ALA A 38 -45.61 -25.06 5.99
C ALA A 38 -44.25 -25.38 5.31
N GLU A 39 -44.15 -26.51 4.62
CA GLU A 39 -42.96 -26.84 3.83
C GLU A 39 -42.77 -25.81 2.70
N ASN A 40 -41.51 -25.41 2.47
CA ASN A 40 -41.05 -24.46 1.43
C ASN A 40 -41.25 -22.95 1.63
N VAL A 41 -41.38 -22.43 2.86
CA VAL A 41 -41.40 -20.96 3.05
C VAL A 41 -40.38 -20.51 4.10
N LEU A 42 -39.52 -19.55 3.74
CA LEU A 42 -38.63 -18.80 4.63
C LEU A 42 -39.39 -17.95 5.69
N SER A 43 -40.68 -18.23 5.91
CA SER A 43 -41.69 -17.39 6.58
C SER A 43 -41.49 -17.19 8.08
N TYR A 44 -40.57 -17.90 8.72
CA TYR A 44 -40.42 -17.89 10.18
C TYR A 44 -39.38 -16.90 10.71
N ASN A 45 -38.56 -16.32 9.83
CA ASN A 45 -37.62 -15.23 10.13
C ASN A 45 -37.71 -14.15 9.05
N LEU A 46 -38.64 -13.21 9.19
CA LEU A 46 -38.90 -12.18 8.18
C LEU A 46 -38.30 -10.84 8.57
N ILE A 47 -37.79 -10.08 7.59
CA ILE A 47 -37.08 -8.83 7.86
C ILE A 47 -37.55 -7.76 6.90
N ASP A 48 -38.05 -6.65 7.44
CA ASP A 48 -38.51 -5.51 6.65
C ASP A 48 -38.25 -4.20 7.42
N VAL A 49 -38.68 -3.06 6.89
CA VAL A 49 -38.46 -1.74 7.46
C VAL A 49 -39.60 -1.36 8.40
N VAL A 50 -39.28 -0.65 9.48
CA VAL A 50 -40.28 -0.06 10.39
C VAL A 50 -41.41 0.64 9.64
N GLY A 51 -42.65 0.44 10.09
CA GLY A 51 -43.85 1.03 9.49
C GLY A 51 -44.28 0.41 8.16
N LYS A 52 -43.61 -0.62 7.65
CA LYS A 52 -44.00 -1.30 6.40
C LYS A 52 -44.66 -2.66 6.68
N LYS A 53 -45.54 -3.04 5.75
CA LYS A 53 -46.06 -4.40 5.61
C LYS A 53 -44.90 -5.33 5.22
N VAL A 54 -44.71 -6.40 5.98
CA VAL A 54 -43.74 -7.45 5.66
C VAL A 54 -44.12 -8.06 4.31
N GLN A 55 -43.17 -8.08 3.37
CA GLN A 55 -43.43 -8.54 1.99
C GLN A 55 -43.92 -9.99 1.90
N GLN A 56 -43.41 -10.88 2.75
CA GLN A 56 -43.85 -12.28 2.81
C GLN A 56 -44.91 -12.45 3.90
N PRO A 57 -45.99 -13.21 3.65
CA PRO A 57 -46.96 -13.53 4.69
C PRO A 57 -46.36 -14.51 5.71
N LEU A 58 -46.93 -14.48 6.92
CA LEU A 58 -46.73 -15.52 7.93
C LEU A 58 -47.67 -16.66 7.56
N VAL A 59 -47.12 -17.86 7.39
CA VAL A 59 -47.84 -19.02 6.85
C VAL A 59 -47.71 -20.19 7.81
N VAL A 60 -48.81 -20.90 8.03
CA VAL A 60 -48.88 -22.15 8.77
C VAL A 60 -49.77 -23.14 8.01
N LYS A 61 -49.54 -24.43 8.24
CA LYS A 61 -50.35 -25.50 7.68
C LYS A 61 -51.11 -26.20 8.79
N VAL A 62 -52.41 -26.37 8.60
CA VAL A 62 -53.30 -27.09 9.50
C VAL A 62 -53.48 -28.50 8.96
N VAL A 63 -53.24 -29.50 9.80
CA VAL A 63 -53.30 -30.92 9.41
C VAL A 63 -54.03 -31.78 10.44
N ASP A 64 -54.54 -32.91 10.00
CA ASP A 64 -55.09 -33.96 10.87
C ASP A 64 -54.01 -34.94 11.38
N GLU A 65 -54.42 -35.94 12.16
CA GLU A 65 -53.56 -37.02 12.66
C GLU A 65 -52.80 -37.83 11.59
N ASN A 66 -53.24 -37.77 10.33
CA ASN A 66 -52.62 -38.44 9.18
C ASN A 66 -51.80 -37.48 8.31
N SER A 67 -51.50 -36.28 8.82
CA SER A 67 -50.82 -35.19 8.11
C SER A 67 -51.54 -34.72 6.83
N GLN A 68 -52.86 -34.95 6.73
CA GLN A 68 -53.68 -34.44 5.64
C GLN A 68 -54.13 -33.01 5.92
N PRO A 69 -54.18 -32.13 4.90
CA PRO A 69 -54.61 -30.75 5.09
C PRO A 69 -56.07 -30.66 5.51
N VAL A 70 -56.37 -29.78 6.47
CA VAL A 70 -57.76 -29.54 6.93
C VAL A 70 -58.21 -28.12 6.59
N GLU A 71 -59.35 -28.02 5.91
CA GLU A 71 -59.96 -26.76 5.47
C GLU A 71 -60.85 -26.14 6.56
N ASN A 72 -60.98 -24.82 6.49
CA ASN A 72 -61.89 -24.00 7.29
C ASN A 72 -61.63 -24.01 8.81
N VAL A 73 -60.40 -24.29 9.24
CA VAL A 73 -59.99 -24.22 10.64
C VAL A 73 -59.50 -22.81 10.97
N PRO A 74 -60.04 -22.16 12.03
CA PRO A 74 -59.60 -20.82 12.43
C PRO A 74 -58.22 -20.87 13.09
N VAL A 75 -57.26 -20.16 12.50
CA VAL A 75 -55.92 -19.95 13.05
C VAL A 75 -55.79 -18.52 13.56
N THR A 76 -55.49 -18.37 14.85
CA THR A 76 -55.27 -17.07 15.49
C THR A 76 -53.78 -16.72 15.53
N PHE A 77 -53.44 -15.58 14.94
CA PHE A 77 -52.13 -14.95 15.02
C PHE A 77 -52.11 -13.93 16.15
N SER A 78 -51.10 -13.99 17.02
CA SER A 78 -50.96 -13.14 18.20
C SER A 78 -49.55 -12.63 18.37
N ILE A 79 -49.42 -11.44 18.96
CA ILE A 79 -48.13 -10.80 19.21
C ILE A 79 -47.62 -11.26 20.57
N VAL A 80 -46.41 -11.80 20.60
CA VAL A 80 -45.75 -12.32 21.80
C VAL A 80 -44.87 -11.23 22.42
N SER A 81 -44.05 -10.56 21.61
CA SER A 81 -43.17 -9.50 22.06
C SER A 81 -42.93 -8.45 20.98
N THR A 82 -42.68 -7.21 21.39
CA THR A 82 -42.35 -6.10 20.48
C THR A 82 -41.19 -5.28 21.04
N PRO A 83 -40.49 -4.50 20.19
CA PRO A 83 -39.49 -3.55 20.66
C PRO A 83 -40.12 -2.53 21.62
N SER A 84 -39.43 -2.23 22.72
CA SER A 84 -39.93 -1.31 23.74
C SER A 84 -40.34 0.04 23.15
N GLY A 85 -41.58 0.46 23.44
CA GLY A 85 -42.15 1.71 22.96
C GLY A 85 -42.52 1.74 21.46
N SER A 86 -42.56 0.59 20.78
CA SER A 86 -43.10 0.50 19.42
C SER A 86 -44.61 0.76 19.39
N LYS A 87 -45.09 1.38 18.32
CA LYS A 87 -46.50 1.69 18.09
C LYS A 87 -46.89 1.30 16.66
N GLU A 88 -48.19 1.22 16.39
CA GLU A 88 -48.78 1.05 15.04
C GLU A 88 -48.44 -0.29 14.35
N TYR A 89 -47.94 -1.27 15.10
CA TYR A 89 -47.83 -2.64 14.62
C TYR A 89 -49.22 -3.32 14.62
N LYS A 90 -49.50 -4.17 13.64
CA LYS A 90 -50.74 -4.95 13.57
C LYS A 90 -50.65 -6.10 12.57
N PHE A 91 -51.50 -7.10 12.72
CA PHE A 91 -51.82 -8.03 11.64
C PHE A 91 -52.81 -7.38 10.67
N GLU A 92 -52.78 -7.80 9.40
CA GLU A 92 -53.89 -7.51 8.48
C GLU A 92 -55.17 -8.21 8.94
N GLU A 93 -55.04 -9.49 9.28
CA GLU A 93 -56.09 -10.30 9.90
C GLU A 93 -55.48 -11.11 11.05
N GLU A 94 -56.04 -10.96 12.26
CA GLU A 94 -55.60 -11.68 13.46
C GLU A 94 -56.10 -13.12 13.51
N THR A 95 -57.19 -13.44 12.80
CA THR A 95 -57.70 -14.80 12.66
C THR A 95 -58.02 -15.07 11.20
N VAL A 96 -57.42 -16.13 10.66
CA VAL A 96 -57.56 -16.53 9.25
C VAL A 96 -57.96 -18.00 9.21
N PHE A 97 -58.87 -18.37 8.31
CA PHE A 97 -59.30 -19.75 8.12
C PHE A 97 -58.38 -20.48 7.14
N SER A 98 -58.08 -21.75 7.43
CA SER A 98 -57.29 -22.57 6.51
C SER A 98 -58.04 -22.84 5.19
N GLY A 99 -57.32 -22.84 4.06
CA GLY A 99 -57.87 -23.21 2.76
C GLY A 99 -57.98 -24.73 2.55
N SER A 100 -58.45 -25.15 1.37
CA SER A 100 -58.52 -26.57 0.96
C SER A 100 -57.17 -27.30 0.93
N ASP A 101 -56.07 -26.56 0.89
CA ASP A 101 -54.69 -27.04 1.01
C ASP A 101 -54.16 -27.04 2.45
N GLY A 102 -55.02 -26.70 3.42
CA GLY A 102 -54.70 -26.58 4.85
C GLY A 102 -53.92 -25.32 5.20
N ILE A 103 -53.69 -24.40 4.26
CA ILE A 103 -52.84 -23.22 4.50
C ILE A 103 -53.65 -22.08 5.11
N ALA A 104 -53.15 -21.51 6.20
CA ALA A 104 -53.61 -20.23 6.75
C ALA A 104 -52.47 -19.21 6.73
N GLN A 105 -52.75 -17.99 6.27
CA GLN A 105 -51.72 -16.97 6.11
C GLN A 105 -52.22 -15.55 6.41
N THR A 106 -51.38 -14.73 7.03
CA THR A 106 -51.66 -13.30 7.28
C THR A 106 -50.40 -12.48 7.05
N HIS A 107 -50.54 -11.17 6.82
CA HIS A 107 -49.39 -10.27 6.80
C HIS A 107 -49.30 -9.46 8.08
N PHE A 108 -48.08 -9.12 8.45
CA PHE A 108 -47.80 -8.25 9.59
C PHE A 108 -47.30 -6.89 9.12
N ILE A 109 -47.76 -5.83 9.76
CA ILE A 109 -47.26 -4.47 9.61
C ILE A 109 -46.34 -4.18 10.79
N LEU A 110 -45.07 -3.90 10.50
CA LEU A 110 -44.07 -3.60 11.52
C LEU A 110 -44.34 -2.24 12.16
N GLY A 111 -44.13 -2.15 13.47
CA GLY A 111 -44.33 -0.91 14.21
C GLY A 111 -43.25 0.15 13.96
N SER A 112 -43.38 1.26 14.68
CA SER A 112 -42.56 2.47 14.51
C SER A 112 -41.12 2.37 15.03
N LYS A 113 -40.75 1.28 15.73
CA LYS A 113 -39.40 1.08 16.29
C LYS A 113 -38.68 -0.11 15.67
N PRO A 114 -37.37 0.02 15.38
CA PRO A 114 -36.57 -1.09 14.92
C PRO A 114 -36.35 -2.10 16.06
N GLY A 115 -36.13 -3.37 15.70
CA GLY A 115 -35.94 -4.45 16.66
C GLY A 115 -36.71 -5.72 16.27
N ASN A 116 -36.73 -6.69 17.17
CA ASN A 116 -37.42 -7.96 16.94
C ASN A 116 -38.86 -7.88 17.45
N TYR A 117 -39.77 -8.38 16.64
CA TYR A 117 -41.16 -8.68 16.97
C TYR A 117 -41.28 -10.19 16.95
N GLU A 118 -41.85 -10.75 18.01
CA GLU A 118 -42.18 -12.17 18.03
C GLU A 118 -43.70 -12.29 17.93
N CYS A 119 -44.13 -13.10 16.97
CA CYS A 119 -45.51 -13.41 16.71
C CYS A 119 -45.71 -14.92 16.91
N SER A 120 -46.94 -15.33 17.14
CA SER A 120 -47.34 -16.73 17.30
C SER A 120 -48.56 -17.01 16.46
N ALA A 121 -48.69 -18.22 15.94
CA ALA A 121 -49.92 -18.75 15.38
C ALA A 121 -50.36 -19.95 16.21
N ARG A 122 -51.65 -20.04 16.50
CA ARG A 122 -52.26 -21.14 17.24
C ARG A 122 -53.64 -21.47 16.68
N ILE A 123 -54.05 -22.71 16.87
CA ILE A 123 -55.44 -23.13 16.69
C ILE A 123 -56.08 -23.13 18.09
N ASN A 124 -57.38 -22.83 18.16
CA ASN A 124 -58.13 -22.92 19.41
C ASN A 124 -58.63 -24.36 19.61
N ASN A 125 -57.71 -25.27 19.93
CA ASN A 125 -58.00 -26.68 20.22
C ASN A 125 -57.76 -26.99 21.71
N PRO A 126 -58.72 -27.58 22.45
CA PRO A 126 -58.50 -28.02 23.83
C PRO A 126 -57.44 -29.13 23.99
N ASP A 127 -57.24 -29.94 22.95
CA ASP A 127 -56.46 -31.19 23.03
C ASP A 127 -54.98 -31.03 22.60
N THR A 128 -54.64 -29.97 21.87
CA THR A 128 -53.29 -29.69 21.38
C THR A 128 -52.85 -28.27 21.71
N ASN A 129 -51.63 -28.12 22.25
CA ASN A 129 -51.06 -26.83 22.64
C ASN A 129 -50.01 -26.36 21.61
N ASP A 130 -50.31 -26.59 20.33
CA ASP A 130 -49.36 -26.37 19.25
C ASP A 130 -49.31 -24.89 18.89
N ILE A 131 -48.15 -24.28 19.15
CA ILE A 131 -47.88 -22.86 18.89
C ILE A 131 -46.67 -22.76 17.97
N ILE A 132 -46.84 -22.09 16.85
CA ILE A 132 -45.74 -21.77 15.94
C ILE A 132 -45.33 -20.32 16.14
N TYR A 133 -44.06 -20.11 16.48
CA TYR A 133 -43.48 -18.79 16.65
C TYR A 133 -42.86 -18.29 15.34
N PHE A 134 -43.05 -17.00 15.09
CA PHE A 134 -42.48 -16.23 14.00
C PHE A 134 -41.64 -15.11 14.58
N LYS A 135 -40.46 -14.87 14.01
CA LYS A 135 -39.62 -13.75 14.37
C LYS A 135 -39.55 -12.77 13.21
N LEU A 136 -39.92 -11.53 13.46
CA LEU A 136 -39.89 -10.44 12.47
C LEU A 136 -38.89 -9.39 12.94
N THR A 137 -37.91 -9.01 12.12
CA THR A 137 -36.95 -7.95 12.47
C THR A 137 -37.27 -6.68 11.68
N ALA A 138 -37.61 -5.60 12.38
CA ALA A 138 -37.78 -4.28 11.78
C ALA A 138 -36.46 -3.52 11.72
N ARG A 139 -36.05 -3.13 10.51
CA ARG A 139 -34.88 -2.27 10.26
C ARG A 139 -35.27 -0.80 10.30
N ASN A 140 -34.32 0.06 10.67
CA ASN A 140 -34.46 1.50 10.56
C ASN A 140 -34.71 1.91 9.10
N SER A 141 -35.62 2.85 8.82
CA SER A 141 -35.88 3.34 7.46
C SER A 141 -34.65 3.93 6.77
N ARG A 142 -33.67 4.42 7.54
CA ARG A 142 -32.39 4.97 7.06
C ARG A 142 -31.25 3.96 7.09
N TRP A 143 -31.51 2.65 7.18
CA TRP A 143 -30.46 1.63 7.27
C TRP A 143 -29.46 1.67 6.09
N ILE A 144 -29.91 2.02 4.88
CA ILE A 144 -29.05 2.17 3.70
C ILE A 144 -28.05 3.33 3.89
N PHE A 145 -28.51 4.44 4.47
CA PHE A 145 -27.63 5.56 4.79
C PHE A 145 -26.57 5.16 5.81
N PHE A 146 -26.95 4.46 6.88
CA PHE A 146 -26.01 3.94 7.88
C PHE A 146 -25.05 2.89 7.31
N LEU A 147 -25.52 2.04 6.38
CA LEU A 147 -24.67 1.11 5.65
C LEU A 147 -23.59 1.86 4.86
N ILE A 148 -23.98 2.81 4.00
CA ILE A 148 -23.05 3.54 3.13
C ILE A 148 -22.06 4.34 3.97
N THR A 149 -22.57 5.15 4.91
CA THR A 149 -21.72 5.99 5.76
C THR A 149 -20.83 5.20 6.71
N GLY A 150 -21.33 4.10 7.27
CA GLY A 150 -20.56 3.21 8.13
C GLY A 150 -19.46 2.46 7.36
N VAL A 151 -19.76 1.97 6.15
CA VAL A 151 -18.74 1.33 5.31
C VAL A 151 -17.69 2.34 4.85
N LEU A 152 -18.08 3.51 4.32
CA LEU A 152 -17.12 4.52 3.86
C LEU A 152 -16.32 5.15 5.01
N GLY A 153 -16.97 5.49 6.11
CA GLY A 153 -16.33 6.05 7.30
C GLY A 153 -15.42 5.05 8.00
N GLY A 154 -15.88 3.80 8.15
CA GLY A 154 -15.07 2.71 8.68
C GLY A 154 -13.88 2.38 7.79
N LEU A 155 -14.05 2.38 6.45
CA LEU A 155 -12.94 2.25 5.49
C LEU A 155 -11.96 3.43 5.59
N GLY A 156 -12.46 4.66 5.73
CA GLY A 156 -11.61 5.84 5.95
C GLY A 156 -10.74 5.72 7.19
N LEU A 157 -11.34 5.34 8.33
CA LEU A 157 -10.60 5.05 9.57
C LEU A 157 -9.61 3.90 9.39
N PHE A 158 -10.02 2.83 8.71
CA PHE A 158 -9.16 1.70 8.40
C PHE A 158 -7.90 2.11 7.61
N LEU A 159 -8.07 2.89 6.55
CA LEU A 159 -6.97 3.41 5.74
C LEU A 159 -6.07 4.38 6.51
N ILE A 160 -6.65 5.28 7.32
CA ILE A 160 -5.89 6.18 8.20
C ILE A 160 -5.06 5.37 9.20
N GLY A 161 -5.67 4.35 9.83
CA GLY A 161 -5.01 3.47 10.76
C GLY A 161 -3.83 2.72 10.12
N MET A 162 -4.02 2.18 8.91
CA MET A 162 -2.93 1.53 8.15
C MET A 162 -1.79 2.50 7.81
N ASN A 163 -2.09 3.73 7.38
CA ASN A 163 -1.07 4.72 7.07
C ASN A 163 -0.27 5.12 8.32
N MET A 164 -0.96 5.41 9.43
CA MET A 164 -0.33 5.73 10.71
C MET A 164 0.53 4.58 11.24
N MET A 165 0.05 3.35 11.09
CA MET A 165 0.79 2.14 11.43
C MET A 165 2.07 2.03 10.61
N SER A 166 1.96 2.11 9.29
CA SER A 166 3.08 2.06 8.34
C SER A 166 4.13 3.11 8.65
N ASP A 167 3.73 4.37 8.83
CA ASP A 167 4.66 5.47 9.10
C ASP A 167 5.31 5.35 10.48
N GLY A 168 4.56 4.94 11.50
CA GLY A 168 5.11 4.63 12.83
C GLY A 168 6.17 3.52 12.77
N MET A 169 5.91 2.45 12.02
CA MET A 169 6.86 1.35 11.84
C MET A 169 8.10 1.76 11.02
N LYS A 170 7.94 2.52 9.93
CA LYS A 170 9.05 3.06 9.15
C LYS A 170 9.98 3.93 10.01
N LYS A 171 9.39 4.84 10.80
CA LYS A 171 10.15 5.73 11.70
C LYS A 171 10.82 4.97 12.85
N ALA A 172 10.14 3.98 13.42
CA ALA A 172 10.72 3.12 14.45
C ALA A 172 11.89 2.26 13.91
N ALA A 173 11.84 1.85 12.65
CA ALA A 173 12.93 1.10 11.99
C ALA A 173 14.17 1.97 11.70
N GLY A 174 13.98 3.27 11.42
CA GLY A 174 15.07 4.24 11.22
C GLY A 174 16.11 3.78 10.17
N ASN A 175 17.40 3.90 10.49
CA ASN A 175 18.50 3.58 9.57
C ASN A 175 18.66 2.09 9.28
N LYS A 176 17.98 1.19 10.02
CA LYS A 176 17.99 -0.24 9.69
C LYS A 176 17.40 -0.49 8.30
N MET A 177 16.51 0.39 7.82
CA MET A 177 16.01 0.33 6.45
C MET A 177 17.15 0.40 5.43
N ARG A 178 18.17 1.25 5.64
CA ARG A 178 19.35 1.32 4.76
C ARG A 178 20.16 0.01 4.75
N SER A 179 20.34 -0.63 5.91
CA SER A 179 21.03 -1.92 5.99
C SER A 179 20.26 -3.05 5.29
N ILE A 180 18.94 -2.98 5.29
CA ILE A 180 18.08 -3.92 4.57
C ILE A 180 18.23 -3.70 3.06
N LEU A 181 18.41 -2.46 2.61
CA LEU A 181 18.64 -2.14 1.20
C LEU A 181 20.04 -2.55 0.72
N SER A 182 21.09 -2.34 1.53
CA SER A 182 22.46 -2.69 1.14
C SER A 182 22.70 -4.21 1.00
N THR A 183 21.80 -5.04 1.56
CA THR A 183 21.85 -6.50 1.46
C THR A 183 21.09 -7.08 0.26
N LEU A 184 20.35 -6.25 -0.50
CA LEU A 184 19.59 -6.64 -1.70
C LEU A 184 20.42 -7.28 -2.82
N THR A 185 21.75 -7.22 -2.75
CA THR A 185 22.66 -7.43 -3.88
C THR A 185 23.25 -8.83 -4.01
N LYS A 186 23.11 -9.72 -3.01
CA LYS A 186 23.97 -10.92 -2.93
C LYS A 186 23.40 -12.21 -3.55
N ASN A 187 22.11 -12.53 -3.38
CA ASN A 187 21.48 -13.68 -4.03
C ASN A 187 19.93 -13.56 -4.06
N ARG A 188 19.26 -14.41 -4.85
CA ARG A 188 17.79 -14.40 -5.04
C ARG A 188 16.98 -14.70 -3.76
N VAL A 189 17.51 -15.52 -2.85
CA VAL A 189 16.85 -15.90 -1.58
C VAL A 189 16.87 -14.72 -0.62
N ILE A 190 18.01 -14.04 -0.52
CA ILE A 190 18.16 -12.79 0.24
C ILE A 190 17.23 -11.72 -0.34
N GLY A 191 17.14 -11.62 -1.68
CA GLY A 191 16.17 -10.74 -2.33
C GLY A 191 14.73 -10.99 -1.87
N LEU A 192 14.30 -12.26 -1.83
CA LEU A 192 12.98 -12.64 -1.32
C LEU A 192 12.79 -12.28 0.16
N MET A 193 13.75 -12.62 1.02
CA MET A 193 13.66 -12.29 2.44
C MET A 193 13.60 -10.78 2.68
N VAL A 194 14.42 -10.01 1.96
CA VAL A 194 14.41 -8.55 2.05
C VAL A 194 13.07 -7.99 1.58
N GLY A 195 12.55 -8.44 0.43
CA GLY A 195 11.25 -8.01 -0.06
C GLY A 195 10.14 -8.26 0.97
N ALA A 196 10.14 -9.44 1.58
CA ALA A 196 9.16 -9.81 2.61
C ALA A 196 9.26 -8.89 3.84
N VAL A 197 10.47 -8.63 4.33
CA VAL A 197 10.69 -7.74 5.49
C VAL A 197 10.33 -6.29 5.17
N VAL A 198 10.75 -5.79 4.01
CA VAL A 198 10.46 -4.41 3.58
C VAL A 198 8.95 -4.21 3.46
N THR A 199 8.25 -5.12 2.78
CA THR A 199 6.79 -5.00 2.64
C THR A 199 6.06 -5.25 3.94
N MET A 200 6.57 -6.09 4.86
CA MET A 200 6.00 -6.24 6.20
C MET A 200 6.10 -4.94 7.00
N ILE A 201 7.19 -4.19 6.88
CA ILE A 201 7.37 -2.90 7.58
C ILE A 201 6.55 -1.79 6.91
N ILE A 202 6.59 -1.72 5.57
CA ILE A 202 5.89 -0.69 4.79
C ILE A 202 4.38 -0.97 4.70
N GLN A 203 3.95 -2.23 4.86
CA GLN A 203 2.57 -2.70 4.75
C GLN A 203 1.93 -2.48 3.34
N SER A 204 2.75 -2.31 2.30
CA SER A 204 2.28 -2.09 0.93
C SER A 204 3.24 -2.68 -0.12
N SER A 205 2.86 -3.81 -0.74
CA SER A 205 3.64 -4.40 -1.85
C SER A 205 3.62 -3.53 -3.11
N SER A 206 2.54 -2.77 -3.35
CA SER A 206 2.50 -1.81 -4.45
C SER A 206 3.58 -0.74 -4.28
N ALA A 207 3.73 -0.18 -3.08
CA ALA A 207 4.79 0.79 -2.78
C ALA A 207 6.18 0.14 -2.92
N THR A 208 6.36 -1.09 -2.43
CA THR A 208 7.61 -1.84 -2.61
C THR A 208 7.94 -2.08 -4.09
N THR A 209 6.94 -2.40 -4.92
CA THR A 209 7.18 -2.65 -6.35
C THR A 209 7.48 -1.35 -7.11
N VAL A 210 6.79 -0.26 -6.79
CA VAL A 210 7.10 1.06 -7.34
C VAL A 210 8.55 1.44 -7.02
N MET A 211 8.98 1.22 -5.77
CA MET A 211 10.37 1.43 -5.37
C MET A 211 11.35 0.54 -6.17
N LEU A 212 11.00 -0.72 -6.45
CA LEU A 212 11.85 -1.59 -7.29
C LEU A 212 11.97 -1.07 -8.72
N VAL A 213 10.89 -0.53 -9.29
CA VAL A 213 10.93 0.16 -10.58
C VAL A 213 11.91 1.34 -10.50
N SER A 214 11.84 2.16 -9.44
CA SER A 214 12.76 3.29 -9.23
C SER A 214 14.22 2.86 -9.03
N PHE A 215 14.48 1.76 -8.32
CA PHE A 215 15.84 1.26 -8.09
C PHE A 215 16.48 0.63 -9.32
N VAL A 216 15.69 -0.09 -10.11
CA VAL A 216 16.16 -0.61 -11.40
C VAL A 216 16.36 0.54 -12.38
N GLN A 217 15.49 1.56 -12.36
CA GLN A 217 15.66 2.80 -13.11
C GLN A 217 16.97 3.51 -12.75
N ALA A 218 17.28 3.55 -11.46
CA ALA A 218 18.47 4.16 -10.89
C ALA A 218 19.74 3.30 -11.02
N GLU A 219 19.70 2.16 -11.71
CA GLU A 219 20.83 1.21 -11.84
C GLU A 219 21.43 0.76 -10.48
N LEU A 220 20.68 0.96 -9.39
CA LEU A 220 21.07 0.52 -8.04
C LEU A 220 20.96 -0.99 -7.88
N MET A 221 20.12 -1.60 -8.71
CA MET A 221 19.99 -3.04 -8.84
C MET A 221 19.63 -3.40 -10.29
N THR A 222 19.98 -4.61 -10.68
CA THR A 222 19.58 -5.17 -11.96
C THR A 222 18.11 -5.58 -11.94
N PHE A 223 17.47 -5.58 -13.12
CA PHE A 223 16.14 -6.16 -13.29
C PHE A 223 16.05 -7.59 -12.71
N ALA A 224 17.06 -8.44 -12.93
CA ALA A 224 17.06 -9.82 -12.45
C ALA A 224 17.05 -9.93 -10.91
N GLN A 225 17.77 -9.04 -10.21
CA GLN A 225 17.76 -8.97 -8.74
C GLN A 225 16.37 -8.58 -8.20
N SER A 226 15.68 -7.67 -8.89
CA SER A 226 14.34 -7.21 -8.46
C SER A 226 13.30 -8.33 -8.39
N LEU A 227 13.43 -9.39 -9.20
CA LEU A 227 12.47 -10.50 -9.24
C LEU A 227 12.34 -11.23 -7.90
N GLY A 228 13.47 -11.46 -7.22
CA GLY A 228 13.46 -12.06 -5.89
C GLY A 228 12.72 -11.17 -4.90
N VAL A 229 12.95 -9.86 -4.96
CA VAL A 229 12.33 -8.88 -4.07
C VAL A 229 10.84 -8.74 -4.32
N ILE A 230 10.36 -8.83 -5.58
CA ILE A 230 8.92 -8.87 -5.90
C ILE A 230 8.25 -10.06 -5.22
N LEU A 231 8.81 -11.27 -5.37
CA LEU A 231 8.28 -12.47 -4.72
C LEU A 231 8.28 -12.34 -3.19
N GLY A 232 9.32 -11.70 -2.64
CA GLY A 232 9.39 -11.34 -1.23
C GLY A 232 8.27 -10.41 -0.81
N ALA A 233 8.08 -9.32 -1.54
CA ALA A 233 7.07 -8.31 -1.25
C ALA A 233 5.67 -8.91 -1.15
N ASP A 234 5.38 -9.86 -2.05
CA ASP A 234 4.12 -10.60 -2.06
C ASP A 234 3.91 -11.44 -0.80
N ILE A 235 4.97 -12.09 -0.31
CA ILE A 235 4.94 -12.79 0.97
C ILE A 235 4.72 -11.80 2.12
N GLY A 236 5.41 -10.65 2.09
CA GLY A 236 5.30 -9.61 3.13
C GLY A 236 3.87 -9.07 3.31
N THR A 237 3.13 -8.86 2.22
CA THR A 237 1.73 -8.37 2.25
C THR A 237 0.78 -9.31 3.00
N THR A 238 1.11 -10.59 3.13
CA THR A 238 0.26 -11.57 3.83
C THR A 238 0.13 -11.26 5.33
N ILE A 239 1.11 -10.58 5.92
CA ILE A 239 1.09 -10.19 7.33
C ILE A 239 -0.09 -9.28 7.64
N THR A 240 -0.44 -8.36 6.74
CA THR A 240 -1.60 -7.47 6.95
C THR A 240 -2.90 -8.27 7.08
N ALA A 241 -3.11 -9.24 6.18
CA ALA A 241 -4.28 -10.11 6.21
C ALA A 241 -4.33 -10.97 7.48
N GLN A 242 -3.17 -11.48 7.92
CA GLN A 242 -3.04 -12.24 9.16
C GLN A 242 -3.43 -11.39 10.37
N LEU A 243 -2.87 -10.19 10.48
CA LEU A 243 -3.17 -9.25 11.57
C LEU A 243 -4.67 -8.94 11.64
N ILE A 244 -5.29 -8.65 10.50
CA ILE A 244 -6.74 -8.36 10.40
C ILE A 244 -7.58 -9.57 10.84
N ALA A 245 -7.22 -10.79 10.43
CA ALA A 245 -7.99 -11.98 10.72
C ALA A 245 -7.93 -12.44 12.19
N PHE A 246 -7.04 -11.89 13.03
CA PHE A 246 -6.92 -12.26 14.44
C PHE A 246 -8.00 -11.67 15.38
N LYS A 247 -9.06 -11.04 14.83
CA LYS A 247 -10.18 -10.49 15.62
C LYS A 247 -9.76 -9.60 16.81
N PHE A 248 -8.73 -8.76 16.65
CA PHE A 248 -8.32 -7.80 17.69
C PHE A 248 -9.30 -6.61 17.88
N THR A 249 -10.49 -6.70 17.29
CA THR A 249 -11.53 -5.65 17.34
C THR A 249 -11.89 -5.26 18.77
N ASP A 250 -11.98 -6.22 19.70
CA ASP A 250 -12.33 -5.95 21.10
C ASP A 250 -11.25 -5.16 21.84
N TYR A 251 -10.00 -5.26 21.40
CA TYR A 251 -8.86 -4.54 21.97
C TYR A 251 -8.59 -3.20 21.28
N ALA A 252 -9.36 -2.84 20.25
CA ALA A 252 -9.11 -1.64 19.44
C ALA A 252 -9.00 -0.37 20.29
N LEU A 253 -9.97 -0.13 21.18
CA LEU A 253 -9.99 1.06 22.06
C LEU A 253 -8.82 1.07 23.05
N LEU A 254 -8.42 -0.09 23.58
CA LEU A 254 -7.25 -0.21 24.45
C LEU A 254 -5.96 0.15 23.69
N MET A 255 -5.81 -0.35 22.46
CA MET A 255 -4.66 -0.03 21.62
C MET A 255 -4.63 1.45 21.24
N ILE A 256 -5.78 2.08 20.99
CA ILE A 256 -5.88 3.54 20.78
C ILE A 256 -5.40 4.28 22.03
N ALA A 257 -5.89 3.91 23.22
CA ALA A 257 -5.53 4.57 24.48
C ALA A 257 -4.02 4.45 24.77
N VAL A 258 -3.47 3.24 24.68
CA VAL A 258 -2.04 2.97 24.91
C VAL A 258 -1.17 3.66 23.85
N GLY A 259 -1.52 3.52 22.57
CA GLY A 259 -0.78 4.12 21.46
C GLY A 259 -0.76 5.64 21.54
N PHE A 260 -1.91 6.26 21.84
CA PHE A 260 -2.00 7.70 22.10
C PHE A 260 -1.13 8.12 23.28
N GLY A 261 -1.21 7.40 24.40
CA GLY A 261 -0.41 7.68 25.59
C GLY A 261 1.11 7.61 25.31
N LEU A 262 1.56 6.57 24.63
CA LEU A 262 2.97 6.42 24.22
C LEU A 262 3.40 7.53 23.25
N LYS A 263 2.54 7.91 22.29
CA LYS A 263 2.85 8.95 21.30
C LYS A 263 2.94 10.35 21.92
N VAL A 264 2.08 10.66 22.89
CA VAL A 264 1.94 12.03 23.43
C VAL A 264 2.82 12.27 24.65
N PHE A 265 2.91 11.30 25.58
CA PHE A 265 3.57 11.53 26.87
C PHE A 265 5.03 11.08 26.91
N VAL A 266 5.50 10.27 25.96
CA VAL A 266 6.88 9.76 25.94
C VAL A 266 7.78 10.67 25.08
N LYS A 267 8.90 11.11 25.65
CA LYS A 267 9.87 11.98 24.96
C LYS A 267 10.81 11.23 24.00
N LYS A 268 11.06 9.94 24.23
CA LYS A 268 11.98 9.15 23.41
C LYS A 268 11.35 8.85 22.04
N GLU A 269 11.92 9.43 20.98
CA GLU A 269 11.39 9.36 19.61
C GLU A 269 11.11 7.92 19.12
N GLY A 270 11.99 6.96 19.42
CA GLY A 270 11.75 5.55 19.05
C GLY A 270 10.47 4.96 19.66
N ILE A 271 10.16 5.29 20.92
CA ILE A 271 8.95 4.81 21.61
C ILE A 271 7.72 5.57 21.12
N LYS A 272 7.86 6.87 20.86
CA LYS A 272 6.80 7.71 20.28
C LYS A 272 6.36 7.20 18.91
N ASN A 273 7.31 6.80 18.06
CA ASN A 273 7.04 6.19 16.75
C ASN A 273 6.36 4.82 16.88
N LEU A 274 6.77 4.00 17.85
CA LEU A 274 6.07 2.75 18.18
C LEU A 274 4.65 3.02 18.70
N GLY A 275 4.46 4.07 19.51
CA GLY A 275 3.15 4.53 19.98
C GLY A 275 2.24 4.96 18.83
N ALA A 276 2.78 5.67 17.84
CA ALA A 276 2.06 6.01 16.60
C ALA A 276 1.66 4.75 15.82
N ALA A 277 2.52 3.73 15.78
CA ALA A 277 2.20 2.47 15.13
C ALA A 277 1.05 1.73 15.84
N ILE A 278 1.11 1.63 17.17
CA ILE A 278 0.06 1.01 18.00
C ILE A 278 -1.26 1.79 17.90
N LEU A 279 -1.22 3.12 17.89
CA LEU A 279 -2.39 3.97 17.70
C LEU A 279 -3.03 3.72 16.33
N GLY A 280 -2.22 3.70 15.26
CA GLY A 280 -2.69 3.38 13.92
C GLY A 280 -3.33 1.99 13.84
N PHE A 281 -2.72 1.00 14.49
CA PHE A 281 -3.25 -0.34 14.61
C PHE A 281 -4.62 -0.35 15.32
N GLY A 282 -4.76 0.35 16.44
CA GLY A 282 -6.06 0.49 17.14
C GLY A 282 -7.15 1.16 16.29
N ILE A 283 -6.82 2.26 15.60
CA ILE A 283 -7.75 2.96 14.69
C ILE A 283 -8.17 2.05 13.53
N LEU A 284 -7.23 1.26 12.99
CA LEU A 284 -7.50 0.28 11.94
C LEU A 284 -8.59 -0.71 12.37
N PHE A 285 -8.44 -1.36 13.54
CA PHE A 285 -9.44 -2.30 14.05
C PHE A 285 -10.77 -1.63 14.39
N PHE A 286 -10.74 -0.40 14.91
CA PHE A 286 -11.96 0.36 15.15
C PHE A 286 -12.72 0.69 13.86
N GLY A 287 -12.00 1.01 12.78
CA GLY A 287 -12.58 1.15 11.44
C GLY A 287 -13.24 -0.15 10.96
N MET A 288 -12.60 -1.30 11.18
CA MET A 288 -13.19 -2.61 10.84
C MET A 288 -14.43 -2.96 11.68
N HIS A 289 -14.46 -2.55 12.95
CA HIS A 289 -15.65 -2.69 13.79
C HIS A 289 -16.84 -1.93 13.19
N ILE A 290 -16.64 -0.67 12.83
CA ILE A 290 -17.68 0.16 12.22
C ILE A 290 -18.16 -0.44 10.90
N MET A 291 -17.26 -0.92 10.05
CA MET A 291 -17.64 -1.60 8.80
C MET A 291 -18.46 -2.87 9.07
N SER A 292 -18.05 -3.66 10.05
CA SER A 292 -18.73 -4.91 10.44
C SER A 292 -20.16 -4.65 10.90
N GLU A 293 -20.37 -3.68 11.79
CA GLU A 293 -21.69 -3.27 12.27
C GLU A 293 -22.57 -2.72 11.13
N ALA A 294 -21.99 -1.88 10.27
CA ALA A 294 -22.71 -1.30 9.14
C ALA A 294 -23.18 -2.36 8.14
N MET A 295 -22.38 -3.41 7.91
CA MET A 295 -22.69 -4.52 7.01
C MET A 295 -23.61 -5.58 7.61
N TYR A 296 -23.83 -5.59 8.93
CA TYR A 296 -24.65 -6.60 9.61
C TYR A 296 -26.05 -6.81 8.98
N PRO A 297 -26.81 -5.76 8.57
CA PRO A 297 -28.12 -5.94 7.94
C PRO A 297 -28.09 -6.68 6.59
N LEU A 298 -26.93 -6.75 5.92
CA LEU A 298 -26.81 -7.44 4.64
C LEU A 298 -26.96 -8.96 4.75
N ARG A 299 -26.80 -9.54 5.95
CA ARG A 299 -26.94 -10.99 6.22
C ARG A 299 -28.32 -11.55 5.89
N SER A 300 -29.31 -10.68 5.80
CA SER A 300 -30.70 -11.04 5.50
C SER A 300 -31.27 -10.29 4.29
N TYR A 301 -30.41 -9.67 3.48
CA TYR A 301 -30.85 -9.03 2.25
C TYR A 301 -30.57 -9.94 1.05
N GLU A 302 -31.61 -10.62 0.56
CA GLU A 302 -31.51 -11.63 -0.50
C GLU A 302 -30.77 -11.15 -1.76
N GLY A 303 -31.02 -9.90 -2.19
CA GLY A 303 -30.34 -9.33 -3.35
C GLY A 303 -28.82 -9.31 -3.20
N PHE A 304 -28.31 -9.06 -1.99
CA PHE A 304 -26.88 -9.08 -1.71
C PHE A 304 -26.33 -10.50 -1.55
N ILE A 305 -27.08 -11.41 -0.91
CA ILE A 305 -26.71 -12.83 -0.81
C ILE A 305 -26.58 -13.45 -2.22
N ASN A 306 -27.57 -13.22 -3.09
CA ASN A 306 -27.56 -13.68 -4.48
C ASN A 306 -26.41 -13.09 -5.28
N LEU A 307 -25.99 -11.85 -4.99
CA LEU A 307 -24.81 -11.26 -5.59
C LEU A 307 -23.53 -11.97 -5.13
N LEU A 308 -23.40 -12.26 -3.83
CA LEU A 308 -22.23 -12.96 -3.29
C LEU A 308 -22.13 -14.41 -3.78
N LEU A 309 -23.25 -15.12 -3.93
CA LEU A 309 -23.26 -16.47 -4.52
C LEU A 309 -22.70 -16.48 -5.95
N LYS A 310 -22.94 -15.44 -6.75
CA LYS A 310 -22.34 -15.32 -8.09
C LYS A 310 -20.81 -15.21 -8.03
N LEU A 311 -20.24 -14.69 -6.95
CA LEU A 311 -18.79 -14.56 -6.77
C LEU A 311 -18.09 -15.89 -6.48
N GLU A 312 -18.83 -16.97 -6.21
CA GLU A 312 -18.29 -18.33 -6.16
C GLU A 312 -17.82 -18.81 -7.54
N ASN A 313 -18.31 -18.18 -8.63
CA ASN A 313 -17.70 -18.35 -9.94
C ASN A 313 -16.26 -17.79 -9.91
N PRO A 314 -15.22 -18.63 -10.05
CA PRO A 314 -13.84 -18.18 -9.84
C PRO A 314 -13.40 -17.06 -10.77
N LEU A 315 -13.84 -17.07 -12.03
CA LEU A 315 -13.48 -16.03 -12.99
C LEU A 315 -14.11 -14.69 -12.60
N LEU A 316 -15.39 -14.70 -12.22
CA LEU A 316 -16.06 -13.48 -11.78
C LEU A 316 -15.42 -12.92 -10.51
N GLY A 317 -15.14 -13.78 -9.52
CA GLY A 317 -14.48 -13.36 -8.28
C GLY A 317 -13.08 -12.76 -8.53
N VAL A 318 -12.28 -13.35 -9.42
CA VAL A 318 -10.97 -12.81 -9.81
C VAL A 318 -11.12 -11.44 -10.48
N VAL A 319 -12.04 -11.28 -11.43
CA VAL A 319 -12.26 -9.99 -12.11
C VAL A 319 -12.70 -8.91 -11.13
N VAL A 320 -13.66 -9.22 -10.26
CA VAL A 320 -14.14 -8.29 -9.23
C VAL A 320 -13.00 -7.89 -8.30
N GLY A 321 -12.23 -8.85 -7.78
CA GLY A 321 -11.09 -8.57 -6.91
C GLY A 321 -10.02 -7.69 -7.58
N ALA A 322 -9.72 -7.95 -8.86
CA ALA A 322 -8.76 -7.19 -9.63
C ALA A 322 -9.22 -5.75 -9.88
N LEU A 323 -10.49 -5.57 -10.26
CA LEU A 323 -11.07 -4.25 -10.49
C LEU A 323 -11.11 -3.41 -9.21
N PHE A 324 -11.64 -3.95 -8.11
CA PHE A 324 -11.72 -3.23 -6.85
C PHE A 324 -10.34 -2.86 -6.32
N THR A 325 -9.39 -3.80 -6.34
CA THR A 325 -8.03 -3.53 -5.89
C THR A 325 -7.32 -2.55 -6.81
N GLY A 326 -7.54 -2.64 -8.13
CA GLY A 326 -6.99 -1.70 -9.10
C GLY A 326 -7.50 -0.27 -8.93
N LEU A 327 -8.79 -0.11 -8.60
CA LEU A 327 -9.43 1.18 -8.34
C LEU A 327 -8.98 1.80 -7.01
N ILE A 328 -8.97 1.01 -5.94
CA ILE A 328 -8.55 1.46 -4.59
C ILE A 328 -7.02 1.57 -4.50
N GLN A 329 -6.29 0.87 -5.38
CA GLN A 329 -4.83 0.74 -5.39
C GLN A 329 -4.23 0.14 -4.10
N SER A 330 -5.05 -0.56 -3.31
CA SER A 330 -4.63 -1.20 -2.06
C SER A 330 -5.24 -2.59 -1.92
N SER A 331 -4.40 -3.62 -2.08
CA SER A 331 -4.81 -5.03 -1.88
C SER A 331 -5.12 -5.32 -0.42
N SER A 332 -4.39 -4.71 0.53
CA SER A 332 -4.66 -4.84 1.96
C SER A 332 -6.03 -4.27 2.35
N ALA A 333 -6.44 -3.14 1.75
CA ALA A 333 -7.76 -2.58 1.98
C ALA A 333 -8.88 -3.49 1.46
N PHE A 334 -8.73 -3.98 0.22
CA PHE A 334 -9.70 -4.91 -0.34
C PHE A 334 -9.76 -6.23 0.43
N THR A 335 -8.61 -6.80 0.80
CA THR A 335 -8.52 -8.00 1.64
C THR A 335 -9.18 -7.78 3.00
N GLY A 336 -9.01 -6.59 3.60
CA GLY A 336 -9.71 -6.21 4.83
C GLY A 336 -11.23 -6.24 4.68
N ILE A 337 -11.78 -5.69 3.59
CA ILE A 337 -13.22 -5.75 3.28
C ILE A 337 -13.68 -7.21 3.13
N VAL A 338 -12.93 -8.03 2.38
CA VAL A 338 -13.22 -9.46 2.20
C VAL A 338 -13.25 -10.19 3.55
N ILE A 339 -12.29 -9.90 4.45
CA ILE A 339 -12.25 -10.48 5.79
C ILE A 339 -13.41 -9.99 6.67
N VAL A 340 -13.82 -8.72 6.56
CA VAL A 340 -14.98 -8.18 7.28
C VAL A 340 -16.28 -8.85 6.79
N LEU A 341 -16.46 -9.04 5.48
CA LEU A 341 -17.60 -9.78 4.96
C LEU A 341 -17.62 -11.24 5.47
N ALA A 342 -16.46 -11.89 5.49
CA ALA A 342 -16.32 -13.23 6.06
C ALA A 342 -16.58 -13.28 7.57
N SER A 343 -16.19 -12.24 8.34
CA SER A 343 -16.45 -12.16 9.78
C SER A 343 -17.94 -11.98 10.07
N GLN A 344 -18.68 -11.46 9.09
CA GLN A 344 -20.14 -11.40 9.12
C GLN A 344 -20.82 -12.69 8.63
N GLY A 345 -20.06 -13.73 8.28
CA GLY A 345 -20.61 -14.97 7.71
C GLY A 345 -21.26 -14.78 6.34
N LEU A 346 -21.03 -13.64 5.68
CA LEU A 346 -21.61 -13.29 4.38
C LEU A 346 -20.88 -13.98 3.23
N LEU A 347 -19.60 -14.27 3.42
CA LEU A 347 -18.71 -14.77 2.38
C LEU A 347 -18.21 -16.17 2.71
N SER A 348 -18.32 -17.09 1.74
CA SER A 348 -17.71 -18.43 1.79
C SER A 348 -16.21 -18.37 1.49
N LEU A 349 -15.48 -19.44 1.82
CA LEU A 349 -14.07 -19.57 1.44
C LEU A 349 -13.92 -19.64 -0.09
N GLU A 350 -14.86 -20.31 -0.75
CA GLU A 350 -14.97 -20.47 -2.20
C GLU A 350 -15.13 -19.15 -2.93
N ALA A 351 -15.89 -18.20 -2.38
CA ALA A 351 -15.95 -16.84 -2.91
C ALA A 351 -14.72 -16.01 -2.52
N GLY A 352 -14.19 -16.22 -1.30
CA GLY A 352 -13.04 -15.48 -0.78
C GLY A 352 -11.75 -15.70 -1.56
N ILE A 353 -11.41 -16.95 -1.90
CA ILE A 353 -10.16 -17.30 -2.61
C ILE A 353 -10.04 -16.57 -3.97
N PRO A 354 -11.03 -16.66 -4.89
CA PRO A 354 -11.03 -15.89 -6.14
C PRO A 354 -10.87 -14.39 -5.95
N LEU A 355 -11.53 -13.79 -4.96
CA LEU A 355 -11.44 -12.35 -4.69
C LEU A 355 -10.01 -11.96 -4.29
N ILE A 356 -9.34 -12.75 -3.44
CA ILE A 356 -7.94 -12.53 -3.07
C ILE A 356 -6.99 -12.72 -4.26
N PHE A 357 -7.22 -13.73 -5.10
CA PHE A 357 -6.46 -13.92 -6.34
C PHE A 357 -6.61 -12.73 -7.29
N GLY A 358 -7.83 -12.24 -7.46
CA GLY A 358 -8.11 -11.00 -8.17
C GLY A 358 -7.37 -9.81 -7.57
N SER A 359 -7.42 -9.65 -6.25
CA SER A 359 -6.73 -8.57 -5.56
C SER A 359 -5.23 -8.53 -5.87
N ASN A 360 -4.60 -9.70 -5.90
CA ASN A 360 -3.20 -9.84 -6.27
C ASN A 360 -2.93 -9.34 -7.70
N ILE A 361 -3.79 -9.64 -8.68
CA ILE A 361 -3.68 -9.10 -10.05
C ILE A 361 -3.91 -7.58 -10.07
N GLY A 362 -4.85 -7.06 -9.28
CA GLY A 362 -5.17 -5.62 -9.24
C GLY A 362 -3.97 -4.75 -8.87
N THR A 363 -3.05 -5.25 -8.02
CA THR A 363 -1.83 -4.52 -7.62
C THR A 363 -0.87 -4.20 -8.79
N CYS A 364 -0.99 -4.91 -9.92
CA CYS A 364 -0.19 -4.68 -11.11
C CYS A 364 -0.42 -3.30 -11.73
N ILE A 365 -1.59 -2.70 -11.54
CA ILE A 365 -1.93 -1.39 -12.11
C ILE A 365 -0.96 -0.32 -11.61
N THR A 366 -0.66 -0.30 -10.31
CA THR A 366 0.25 0.69 -9.72
C THR A 366 1.66 0.57 -10.30
N ALA A 367 2.16 -0.66 -10.45
CA ALA A 367 3.47 -0.92 -11.06
C ALA A 367 3.51 -0.49 -12.53
N ALA A 368 2.46 -0.83 -13.30
CA ALA A 368 2.35 -0.44 -14.70
C ALA A 368 2.37 1.09 -14.86
N LEU A 369 1.52 1.81 -14.12
CA LEU A 369 1.47 3.28 -14.10
C LEU A 369 2.82 3.88 -13.73
N SER A 370 3.50 3.32 -12.73
CA SER A 370 4.80 3.82 -12.28
C SER A 370 5.92 3.71 -13.32
N SER A 371 5.77 2.81 -14.30
CA SER A 371 6.80 2.47 -15.29
C SER A 371 6.68 3.22 -16.64
N ILE A 372 5.57 3.95 -16.90
CA ILE A 372 5.23 4.52 -18.22
C ILE A 372 6.38 5.33 -18.84
N ASN A 373 7.07 6.15 -18.04
CA ASN A 373 8.17 6.99 -18.48
C ASN A 373 9.54 6.61 -17.89
N THR A 374 9.77 5.31 -17.72
CA THR A 374 11.03 4.78 -17.16
C THR A 374 11.86 4.03 -18.22
N SER A 375 13.09 3.66 -17.85
CA SER A 375 14.01 2.84 -18.64
C SER A 375 13.38 1.51 -19.02
N ARG A 376 13.99 0.86 -20.03
CA ARG A 376 13.58 -0.49 -20.44
C ARG A 376 13.63 -1.48 -19.28
N ASP A 377 14.66 -1.43 -18.45
CA ASP A 377 14.79 -2.35 -17.31
C ASP A 377 13.72 -2.10 -16.25
N ALA A 378 13.41 -0.84 -15.94
CA ALA A 378 12.33 -0.49 -15.04
C ALA A 378 10.94 -0.93 -15.58
N LYS A 379 10.71 -0.85 -16.90
CA LYS A 379 9.52 -1.41 -17.56
C LYS A 379 9.48 -2.94 -17.50
N ARG A 380 10.64 -3.62 -17.57
CA ARG A 380 10.74 -5.08 -17.40
C ARG A 380 10.29 -5.49 -15.99
N VAL A 381 10.58 -4.71 -14.95
CA VAL A 381 10.08 -4.96 -13.58
C VAL A 381 8.56 -4.98 -13.53
N ALA A 382 7.89 -3.95 -14.08
CA ALA A 382 6.43 -3.87 -14.08
C ALA A 382 5.79 -5.01 -14.90
N LEU A 383 6.36 -5.33 -16.07
CA LEU A 383 5.91 -6.45 -16.91
C LEU A 383 6.10 -7.80 -16.19
N ALA A 384 7.26 -8.02 -15.56
CA ALA A 384 7.54 -9.21 -14.78
C ALA A 384 6.56 -9.38 -13.63
N HIS A 385 6.26 -8.31 -12.89
CA HIS A 385 5.28 -8.33 -11.82
C HIS A 385 3.89 -8.73 -12.34
N ALA A 386 3.44 -8.11 -13.44
CA ALA A 386 2.14 -8.45 -14.05
C ALA A 386 2.06 -9.93 -14.48
N ILE A 387 3.09 -10.42 -15.17
CA ILE A 387 3.14 -11.82 -15.62
C ILE A 387 3.22 -12.78 -14.42
N PHE A 388 3.97 -12.47 -13.36
CA PHE A 388 4.00 -13.28 -12.14
C PHE A 388 2.62 -13.36 -11.49
N LYS A 389 1.92 -12.24 -11.30
CA LYS A 389 0.59 -12.25 -10.69
C LYS A 389 -0.43 -13.03 -11.51
N ILE A 390 -0.45 -12.81 -12.83
CA ILE A 390 -1.37 -13.51 -13.72
C ILE A 390 -1.06 -15.01 -13.77
N SER A 391 0.21 -15.39 -13.95
CA SER A 391 0.61 -16.81 -13.97
C SER A 391 0.38 -17.52 -12.64
N GLY A 392 0.60 -16.85 -11.51
CA GLY A 392 0.28 -17.37 -10.20
C GLY A 392 -1.21 -17.68 -10.05
N VAL A 393 -2.10 -16.77 -10.45
CA VAL A 393 -3.54 -17.04 -10.41
C VAL A 393 -3.92 -18.17 -11.37
N LEU A 394 -3.41 -18.18 -12.60
CA LEU A 394 -3.70 -19.24 -13.57
C LEU A 394 -3.24 -20.63 -13.11
N LEU A 395 -2.16 -20.70 -12.32
CA LEU A 395 -1.66 -21.97 -11.76
C LEU A 395 -2.65 -22.57 -10.74
N PHE A 396 -3.26 -21.72 -9.90
CA PHE A 396 -4.10 -22.17 -8.79
C PHE A 396 -5.62 -22.14 -9.09
N ILE A 397 -6.07 -21.39 -10.11
CA ILE A 397 -7.51 -21.18 -10.36
C ILE A 397 -8.28 -22.48 -10.63
N PHE A 398 -7.67 -23.44 -11.32
CA PHE A 398 -8.29 -24.75 -11.60
C PHE A 398 -8.33 -25.68 -10.38
N TRP A 399 -7.56 -25.35 -9.33
CA TRP A 399 -7.33 -26.18 -8.15
C TRP A 399 -8.01 -25.57 -6.92
N ILE A 400 -8.87 -24.56 -7.10
CA ILE A 400 -9.50 -23.82 -5.99
C ILE A 400 -10.23 -24.75 -5.01
N PRO A 401 -11.02 -25.75 -5.42
CA PRO A 401 -11.67 -26.65 -4.46
C PRO A 401 -10.66 -27.39 -3.59
N THR A 402 -9.66 -28.04 -4.20
CA THR A 402 -8.60 -28.75 -3.50
C THR A 402 -7.76 -27.82 -2.62
N PHE A 403 -7.53 -26.59 -3.08
CA PHE A 403 -6.81 -25.57 -2.34
C PHE A 403 -7.63 -25.09 -1.12
N ALA A 404 -8.94 -24.95 -1.26
CA ALA A 404 -9.84 -24.63 -0.15
C ALA A 404 -9.81 -25.73 0.92
N ASP A 405 -9.78 -27.00 0.53
CA ASP A 405 -9.67 -28.12 1.46
C ASP A 405 -8.33 -28.16 2.19
N LEU A 406 -7.23 -27.89 1.49
CA LEU A 406 -5.92 -27.71 2.12
C LEU A 406 -5.97 -26.58 3.15
N VAL A 407 -6.53 -25.42 2.79
CA VAL A 407 -6.67 -24.28 3.70
C VAL A 407 -7.49 -24.65 4.93
N ARG A 408 -8.63 -25.34 4.76
CA ARG A 408 -9.45 -25.83 5.88
C ARG A 408 -8.66 -26.74 6.81
N SER A 409 -7.86 -27.65 6.27
CA SER A 409 -7.11 -28.63 7.06
C SER A 409 -6.07 -28.01 8.00
N ILE A 410 -5.56 -26.81 7.66
CA ILE A 410 -4.57 -26.09 8.47
C ILE A 410 -5.16 -24.90 9.25
N SER A 411 -6.45 -24.65 9.06
CA SER A 411 -7.19 -23.57 9.73
C SER A 411 -7.89 -24.08 11.00
N PRO A 412 -8.19 -23.19 11.96
CA PRO A 412 -8.97 -23.57 13.14
C PRO A 412 -10.32 -24.18 12.77
N VAL A 413 -10.72 -25.22 13.50
CA VAL A 413 -12.02 -25.88 13.35
C VAL A 413 -13.08 -25.12 14.16
N ALA A 414 -14.29 -25.02 13.62
CA ALA A 414 -15.39 -24.36 14.31
C ALA A 414 -15.87 -25.21 15.49
N ASP A 415 -16.36 -24.56 16.55
CA ASP A 415 -17.06 -25.24 17.63
C ASP A 415 -18.35 -25.90 17.07
N PRO A 416 -18.52 -27.23 17.21
CA PRO A 416 -19.67 -27.96 16.68
C PRO A 416 -21.02 -27.50 17.26
N SER A 417 -21.02 -26.81 18.40
CA SER A 417 -22.24 -26.30 19.06
C SER A 417 -22.79 -25.01 18.44
N LEU A 418 -22.04 -24.37 17.54
CA LEU A 418 -22.44 -23.11 16.90
C LEU A 418 -23.38 -23.34 15.71
N SER A 419 -24.28 -22.38 15.47
CA SER A 419 -25.05 -22.34 14.23
C SER A 419 -24.14 -22.19 13.01
N GLU A 420 -24.58 -22.63 11.82
CA GLU A 420 -23.77 -22.60 10.59
C GLU A 420 -23.18 -21.22 10.29
N ILE A 421 -23.98 -20.16 10.47
CA ILE A 421 -23.54 -18.77 10.25
C ILE A 421 -22.51 -18.34 11.30
N ALA A 422 -22.71 -18.72 12.56
CA ALA A 422 -21.78 -18.39 13.65
C ALA A 422 -20.45 -19.14 13.50
N ALA A 423 -20.50 -20.42 13.11
CA ALA A 423 -19.34 -21.22 12.76
C ALA A 423 -18.55 -20.59 11.61
N ARG A 424 -19.21 -20.22 10.50
CA ARG A 424 -18.57 -19.52 9.37
C ARG A 424 -17.93 -18.20 9.78
N SER A 425 -18.65 -17.38 10.56
CA SER A 425 -18.16 -16.09 11.08
C SER A 425 -16.92 -16.24 11.98
N ALA A 426 -16.72 -17.42 12.59
CA ALA A 426 -15.57 -17.73 13.42
C ALA A 426 -14.33 -18.14 12.60
N VAL A 427 -14.50 -19.00 11.59
CA VAL A 427 -13.37 -19.67 10.92
C VAL A 427 -12.97 -19.07 9.58
N VAL A 428 -13.93 -18.58 8.79
CA VAL A 428 -13.66 -18.14 7.40
C VAL A 428 -12.69 -16.97 7.32
N PRO A 429 -12.73 -15.94 8.20
CA PRO A 429 -11.71 -14.89 8.25
C PRO A 429 -10.26 -15.43 8.29
N ARG A 430 -10.02 -16.43 9.16
CA ARG A 430 -8.70 -17.08 9.29
C ARG A 430 -8.37 -17.92 8.08
N GLN A 431 -9.35 -18.62 7.50
CA GLN A 431 -9.17 -19.40 6.27
C GLN A 431 -8.78 -18.50 5.09
N ILE A 432 -9.39 -17.32 4.94
CA ILE A 432 -9.03 -16.35 3.89
C ILE A 432 -7.61 -15.80 4.11
N ALA A 433 -7.23 -15.46 5.34
CA ALA A 433 -5.86 -15.00 5.61
C ALA A 433 -4.82 -16.12 5.37
N ASN A 434 -5.15 -17.36 5.75
CA ASN A 434 -4.31 -18.52 5.51
C ASN A 434 -4.19 -18.83 4.01
N SER A 435 -5.29 -18.80 3.25
CA SER A 435 -5.25 -19.01 1.80
C SER A 435 -4.36 -17.98 1.11
N HIS A 436 -4.45 -16.71 1.52
CA HIS A 436 -3.57 -15.66 1.03
C HIS A 436 -2.09 -15.94 1.35
N THR A 437 -1.80 -16.44 2.55
CA THR A 437 -0.44 -16.75 2.99
C THR A 437 0.14 -17.95 2.25
N ILE A 438 -0.59 -19.08 2.21
CA ILE A 438 -0.17 -20.30 1.52
C ILE A 438 0.05 -20.02 0.03
N PHE A 439 -0.85 -19.25 -0.60
CA PHE A 439 -0.72 -18.89 -2.02
C PHE A 439 0.59 -18.12 -2.28
N ASN A 440 0.85 -17.02 -1.58
CA ASN A 440 2.04 -16.20 -1.86
C ASN A 440 3.34 -16.90 -1.46
N VAL A 441 3.36 -17.62 -0.33
CA VAL A 441 4.54 -18.39 0.10
C VAL A 441 4.80 -19.55 -0.85
N GLY A 442 3.76 -20.33 -1.19
CA GLY A 442 3.85 -21.45 -2.11
C GLY A 442 4.29 -20.99 -3.50
N PHE A 443 3.65 -19.94 -4.04
CA PHE A 443 4.03 -19.35 -5.32
C PHE A 443 5.48 -18.85 -5.30
N GLY A 444 5.87 -18.12 -4.26
CA GLY A 444 7.25 -17.65 -4.07
C GLY A 444 8.27 -18.79 -4.08
N LEU A 445 8.03 -19.86 -3.32
CA LEU A 445 8.91 -21.02 -3.26
C LEU A 445 9.00 -21.78 -4.60
N ILE A 446 7.87 -21.94 -5.30
CA ILE A 446 7.81 -22.60 -6.60
C ILE A 446 8.58 -21.79 -7.65
N PHE A 447 8.42 -20.46 -7.69
CA PHE A 447 9.01 -19.61 -8.74
C PHE A 447 10.45 -19.17 -8.46
N LEU A 448 10.89 -19.12 -7.20
CA LEU A 448 12.25 -18.71 -6.82
C LEU A 448 13.38 -19.39 -7.62
N PRO A 449 13.39 -20.73 -7.84
CA PRO A 449 14.44 -21.40 -8.63
C PRO A 449 14.39 -21.00 -10.13
N PHE A 450 13.25 -20.57 -10.64
CA PHE A 450 13.05 -20.23 -12.07
C PHE A 450 13.22 -18.74 -12.38
N THR A 451 13.46 -17.88 -11.38
CA THR A 451 13.62 -16.42 -11.56
C THR A 451 14.65 -16.04 -12.63
N ALA A 452 15.77 -16.75 -12.74
CA ALA A 452 16.78 -16.48 -13.76
C ALA A 452 16.31 -16.83 -15.19
N LEU A 453 15.58 -17.94 -15.35
CA LEU A 453 14.98 -18.32 -16.64
C LEU A 453 13.90 -17.32 -17.04
N PHE A 454 13.08 -16.93 -16.06
CA PHE A 454 12.04 -15.94 -16.25
C PHE A 454 12.61 -14.57 -16.64
N ALA A 455 13.72 -14.14 -16.02
CA ALA A 455 14.40 -12.90 -16.42
C ALA A 455 14.78 -12.91 -17.91
N LYS A 456 15.34 -14.03 -18.40
CA LYS A 456 15.67 -14.19 -19.82
C LYS A 456 14.43 -14.11 -20.73
N LEU A 457 13.32 -14.71 -20.30
CA LEU A 457 12.04 -14.62 -21.02
C LEU A 457 11.56 -13.16 -21.14
N ILE A 458 11.59 -12.41 -20.04
CA ILE A 458 11.16 -11.00 -20.03
C ILE A 458 12.08 -10.12 -20.90
N ILE A 459 13.40 -10.35 -20.85
CA ILE A 459 14.37 -9.65 -21.71
C ILE A 459 14.09 -9.96 -23.19
N LYS A 460 13.71 -11.21 -23.52
CA LYS A 460 13.33 -11.61 -24.88
C LYS A 460 12.02 -10.94 -25.33
N LEU A 461 11.02 -10.83 -24.45
CA LEU A 461 9.75 -10.15 -24.73
C LEU A 461 9.91 -8.63 -24.88
N MET A 462 10.86 -8.05 -24.16
CA MET A 462 11.14 -6.62 -24.21
C MET A 462 12.64 -6.37 -24.41
N PRO A 463 13.17 -6.53 -25.64
CA PRO A 463 14.59 -6.35 -25.93
C PRO A 463 15.05 -4.90 -25.77
N GLU A 464 16.36 -4.72 -25.58
CA GLU A 464 16.97 -3.40 -25.48
C GLU A 464 16.78 -2.63 -26.79
N LYS A 465 16.48 -1.33 -26.68
CA LYS A 465 16.54 -0.40 -27.82
C LYS A 465 17.80 0.45 -27.66
N LYS A 466 18.58 0.63 -28.72
CA LYS A 466 19.66 1.63 -28.74
C LYS A 466 19.03 3.00 -28.42
N TYR A 467 19.55 3.69 -27.41
CA TYR A 467 19.02 4.97 -26.97
C TYR A 467 19.31 6.05 -28.04
N GLU A 468 18.26 6.59 -28.66
CA GLU A 468 18.36 7.55 -29.77
C GLU A 468 18.55 9.02 -29.36
N ASN A 469 18.57 9.37 -28.06
CA ASN A 469 18.67 10.77 -27.61
C ASN A 469 19.47 10.90 -26.30
N ALA A 470 20.76 10.55 -26.32
CA ALA A 470 21.63 10.68 -25.14
C ALA A 470 22.18 12.11 -24.91
N THR A 471 21.87 13.05 -25.80
CA THR A 471 22.33 14.45 -25.75
C THR A 471 21.54 15.33 -24.79
N LYS A 472 20.23 15.08 -24.59
CA LYS A 472 19.40 15.91 -23.70
C LYS A 472 19.63 15.61 -22.21
N PRO A 473 19.67 16.64 -21.33
CA PRO A 473 19.61 16.45 -19.89
C PRO A 473 18.32 15.75 -19.49
N LYS A 474 18.42 14.78 -18.57
CA LYS A 474 17.28 14.11 -17.95
C LYS A 474 17.66 13.61 -16.58
N ILE A 475 16.69 13.57 -15.69
CA ILE A 475 16.80 12.89 -14.41
C ILE A 475 16.93 11.39 -14.68
N LEU A 476 17.88 10.75 -14.00
CA LEU A 476 18.13 9.33 -14.16
C LEU A 476 17.54 8.52 -13.00
N HIS A 477 17.62 9.02 -11.77
CA HIS A 477 17.39 8.27 -10.54
C HIS A 477 16.28 8.84 -9.67
N LEU A 478 16.08 10.17 -9.64
CA LEU A 478 15.10 10.80 -8.74
C LEU A 478 13.66 10.37 -9.09
N ASP A 479 12.88 9.99 -8.07
CA ASP A 479 11.47 9.61 -8.23
C ASP A 479 10.62 10.17 -7.09
N ASP A 480 9.64 11.02 -7.43
CA ASP A 480 8.73 11.62 -6.45
C ASP A 480 7.88 10.57 -5.71
N LYS A 481 7.69 9.38 -6.28
CA LYS A 481 6.86 8.32 -5.70
C LYS A 481 7.41 7.72 -4.41
N VAL A 482 8.70 7.89 -4.12
CA VAL A 482 9.35 7.36 -2.91
C VAL A 482 9.66 8.42 -1.86
N ILE A 483 9.25 9.68 -2.07
CA ILE A 483 9.52 10.80 -1.14
C ILE A 483 8.93 10.54 0.26
N ASP A 484 7.80 9.82 0.35
CA ASP A 484 7.19 9.45 1.63
C ASP A 484 8.00 8.42 2.43
N THR A 485 9.12 7.95 1.88
CA THR A 485 10.10 7.12 2.60
C THR A 485 11.48 7.78 2.49
N PRO A 486 11.81 8.75 3.38
CA PRO A 486 12.98 9.61 3.23
C PRO A 486 14.32 8.87 3.10
N SER A 487 14.49 7.74 3.78
CA SER A 487 15.69 6.91 3.66
C SER A 487 15.92 6.44 2.22
N LEU A 488 14.86 6.10 1.47
CA LEU A 488 14.96 5.69 0.07
C LEU A 488 15.20 6.88 -0.85
N ALA A 489 14.46 7.97 -0.62
CA ALA A 489 14.59 9.19 -1.42
C ALA A 489 16.03 9.74 -1.34
N ILE A 490 16.63 9.72 -0.15
CA ILE A 490 18.04 10.10 0.06
C ILE A 490 19.00 9.20 -0.74
N GLU A 491 18.78 7.88 -0.80
CA GLU A 491 19.62 6.99 -1.62
C GLU A 491 19.50 7.29 -3.13
N LEU A 492 18.30 7.64 -3.61
CA LEU A 492 18.13 8.10 -5.00
C LEU A 492 18.88 9.41 -5.26
N SER A 493 18.84 10.35 -4.31
CA SER A 493 19.62 11.60 -4.41
C SER A 493 21.12 11.34 -4.49
N LYS A 494 21.66 10.45 -3.65
CA LYS A 494 23.09 10.07 -3.71
C LYS A 494 23.47 9.46 -5.05
N SER A 495 22.58 8.68 -5.65
CA SER A 495 22.79 8.06 -6.95
C SER A 495 22.87 9.11 -8.06
N GLU A 496 22.01 10.13 -7.99
CA GLU A 496 22.04 11.27 -8.91
C GLU A 496 23.30 12.12 -8.73
N VAL A 497 23.69 12.42 -7.48
CA VAL A 497 24.96 13.12 -7.16
C VAL A 497 26.16 12.33 -7.70
N SER A 498 26.14 11.00 -7.56
CA SER A 498 27.18 10.14 -8.12
C SER A 498 27.22 10.20 -9.65
N CYS A 499 26.10 10.46 -10.32
CA CYS A 499 26.05 10.71 -11.75
C CYS A 499 26.72 12.04 -12.12
N MET A 500 26.43 13.12 -11.39
CA MET A 500 27.11 14.41 -11.57
C MET A 500 28.63 14.27 -11.45
N ILE A 501 29.12 13.56 -10.42
CA ILE A 501 30.57 13.33 -10.23
C ILE A 501 31.17 12.55 -11.42
N LYS A 502 30.44 11.58 -11.99
CA LYS A 502 30.89 10.85 -13.21
C LYS A 502 30.96 11.78 -14.43
N LEU A 503 30.05 12.73 -14.57
CA LEU A 503 30.07 13.73 -15.64
C LEU A 503 31.28 14.67 -15.47
N LEU A 504 31.50 15.20 -14.26
CA LEU A 504 32.66 16.03 -13.95
C LEU A 504 33.98 15.34 -14.26
N LYS A 505 34.11 14.05 -13.89
CA LYS A 505 35.31 13.26 -14.20
C LYS A 505 35.58 13.20 -15.71
N ARG A 506 34.53 13.08 -16.53
CA ARG A 506 34.66 13.07 -18.00
C ARG A 506 35.01 14.46 -18.54
N MET A 507 34.39 15.51 -18.01
CA MET A 507 34.69 16.90 -18.37
C MET A 507 36.15 17.24 -18.06
N LEU A 508 36.59 16.98 -16.83
CA LEU A 508 37.96 17.24 -16.39
C LEU A 508 38.96 16.48 -17.26
N SER A 509 38.74 15.18 -17.51
CA SER A 509 39.59 14.37 -18.38
C SER A 509 39.68 14.88 -19.82
N ALA A 510 38.62 15.50 -20.33
CA ALA A 510 38.60 16.09 -21.67
C ALA A 510 39.29 17.46 -21.70
N ALA A 511 39.09 18.27 -20.65
CA ALA A 511 39.54 19.66 -20.57
C ALA A 511 41.05 19.85 -20.63
N ILE A 512 41.86 18.83 -20.33
CA ILE A 512 43.32 18.99 -20.38
C ILE A 512 43.90 18.82 -21.79
N LYS A 513 43.21 18.09 -22.68
CA LYS A 513 43.75 17.67 -23.98
C LYS A 513 44.10 18.85 -24.91
N PRO A 514 43.26 19.89 -25.03
CA PRO A 514 43.54 21.02 -25.92
C PRO A 514 44.79 21.84 -25.55
N PHE A 515 45.35 21.66 -24.34
CA PHE A 515 46.61 22.31 -23.96
C PHE A 515 47.85 21.60 -24.51
N PHE A 516 47.70 20.37 -25.03
CA PHE A 516 48.81 19.55 -25.53
C PHE A 516 48.64 19.10 -26.99
N ASP A 517 47.47 19.35 -27.59
CA ASP A 517 47.19 19.08 -29.00
C ASP A 517 46.45 20.28 -29.59
N ASP A 518 47.05 20.91 -30.60
CA ASP A 518 46.49 22.07 -31.27
C ASP A 518 45.34 21.72 -32.23
N LYS A 519 45.11 20.43 -32.51
CA LYS A 519 44.03 19.98 -33.39
C LYS A 519 42.67 20.10 -32.72
N GLU A 520 41.65 20.33 -33.53
CA GLU A 520 40.27 20.21 -33.08
C GLU A 520 39.96 18.73 -32.82
N LEU A 521 39.69 18.39 -31.57
CA LEU A 521 39.43 17.04 -31.11
C LEU A 521 37.93 16.77 -31.11
N SER A 522 37.52 15.57 -31.50
CA SER A 522 36.14 15.09 -31.32
C SER A 522 35.92 14.55 -29.90
N ASP A 523 34.67 14.57 -29.43
CA ASP A 523 34.34 13.96 -28.15
C ASP A 523 34.46 12.42 -28.19
N GLU A 524 35.06 11.83 -27.15
CA GLU A 524 35.27 10.37 -27.08
C GLU A 524 33.97 9.55 -27.04
N ALA A 525 32.92 10.09 -26.39
CA ALA A 525 31.64 9.40 -26.24
C ALA A 525 30.69 9.72 -27.41
N TYR A 526 30.86 10.89 -28.03
CA TYR A 526 30.03 11.37 -29.13
C TYR A 526 30.91 11.86 -30.29
N PRO A 527 31.42 10.97 -31.16
CA PRO A 527 32.36 11.34 -32.22
C PRO A 527 31.84 12.40 -33.22
N ASN A 528 30.52 12.62 -33.24
CA ASN A 528 29.85 13.56 -34.14
C ASN A 528 29.87 15.02 -33.65
N ILE A 529 30.37 15.30 -32.45
CA ILE A 529 30.51 16.66 -31.90
C ILE A 529 31.96 16.93 -31.52
N THR A 530 32.33 18.21 -31.44
CA THR A 530 33.64 18.63 -30.96
C THR A 530 33.80 18.34 -29.46
N LEU A 531 35.04 18.26 -29.00
CA LEU A 531 35.36 18.06 -27.58
C LEU A 531 34.78 19.19 -26.72
N LEU A 532 34.77 20.43 -27.21
CA LEU A 532 34.22 21.59 -26.50
C LEU A 532 32.70 21.53 -26.40
N GLU A 533 32.01 21.23 -27.49
CA GLU A 533 30.56 20.97 -27.46
C GLU A 533 30.23 19.80 -26.53
N GLY A 534 31.11 18.78 -26.48
CA GLY A 534 31.01 17.69 -25.53
C GLY A 534 31.12 18.15 -24.08
N ILE A 535 32.09 19.01 -23.75
CA ILE A 535 32.24 19.59 -22.40
C ILE A 535 30.98 20.40 -22.06
N LYS A 536 30.54 21.28 -22.96
CA LYS A 536 29.36 22.13 -22.74
C LYS A 536 28.10 21.31 -22.52
N MET A 537 27.85 20.29 -23.35
CA MET A 537 26.72 19.37 -23.18
C MET A 537 26.74 18.66 -21.82
N ARG A 538 27.91 18.39 -21.25
CA ARG A 538 28.02 17.77 -19.91
C ARG A 538 27.82 18.80 -18.80
N GLU A 539 28.25 20.05 -18.97
CA GLU A 539 27.93 21.14 -18.05
C GLU A 539 26.42 21.42 -18.02
N ASP A 540 25.76 21.55 -19.18
CA ASP A 540 24.31 21.74 -19.26
C ASP A 540 23.54 20.61 -18.53
N LYS A 541 24.13 19.40 -18.49
CA LYS A 541 23.60 18.27 -17.72
C LYS A 541 23.87 18.38 -16.24
N VAL A 542 25.04 18.87 -15.83
CA VAL A 542 25.38 19.11 -14.42
C VAL A 542 24.45 20.17 -13.85
N ASP A 543 24.25 21.30 -14.53
CA ASP A 543 23.33 22.38 -14.11
C ASP A 543 21.89 21.88 -13.97
N PHE A 544 21.40 21.16 -14.97
CA PHE A 544 20.07 20.56 -14.93
C PHE A 544 19.92 19.58 -13.74
N LEU A 545 20.94 18.75 -13.49
CA LEU A 545 20.90 17.80 -12.38
C LEU A 545 21.00 18.50 -11.02
N GLU A 546 21.79 19.57 -10.90
CA GLU A 546 21.87 20.40 -9.70
C GLU A 546 20.48 20.92 -9.34
N GLU A 547 19.81 21.58 -10.27
CA GLU A 547 18.47 22.16 -10.07
C GLU A 547 17.46 21.09 -9.63
N GLU A 548 17.42 19.93 -10.32
CA GLU A 548 16.47 18.87 -10.03
C GLU A 548 16.78 18.14 -8.71
N ILE A 549 18.06 17.94 -8.37
CA ILE A 549 18.46 17.37 -7.08
C ILE A 549 18.08 18.33 -5.94
N LEU A 550 18.37 19.62 -6.06
CA LEU A 550 18.02 20.60 -5.03
C LEU A 550 16.51 20.68 -4.82
N LYS A 551 15.72 20.74 -5.90
CA LYS A 551 14.24 20.66 -5.82
C LYS A 551 13.77 19.40 -5.10
N TYR A 552 14.38 18.25 -5.40
CA TYR A 552 14.02 16.98 -4.79
C TYR A 552 14.40 16.91 -3.30
N LEU A 553 15.61 17.37 -2.94
CA LEU A 553 16.08 17.46 -1.55
C LEU A 553 15.19 18.40 -0.71
N LEU A 554 14.72 19.51 -1.29
CA LEU A 554 13.74 20.39 -0.64
C LEU A 554 12.39 19.70 -0.39
N LYS A 555 11.93 18.82 -1.30
CA LYS A 555 10.74 18.00 -1.06
C LYS A 555 10.97 17.00 0.08
N ILE A 556 12.15 16.38 0.15
CA ILE A 556 12.52 15.46 1.25
C ILE A 556 12.58 16.21 2.59
N GLN A 557 13.16 17.41 2.62
CA GLN A 557 13.27 18.23 3.85
C GLN A 557 11.92 18.60 4.45
N ARG A 558 10.86 18.66 3.63
CA ARG A 558 9.48 18.91 4.08
C ARG A 558 8.79 17.68 4.67
N LYS A 559 9.41 16.50 4.60
CA LYS A 559 8.92 15.28 5.23
C LYS A 559 9.45 15.16 6.66
N ASP A 560 8.85 14.25 7.41
CA ASP A 560 9.30 13.95 8.77
C ASP A 560 10.63 13.17 8.73
N LEU A 561 11.74 13.91 8.85
CA LEU A 561 13.10 13.36 8.92
C LEU A 561 13.51 13.09 10.36
N ASN A 562 14.30 12.04 10.59
CA ASN A 562 15.09 11.94 11.80
C ASN A 562 16.34 12.84 11.70
N ASP A 563 17.00 13.09 12.84
CA ASP A 563 18.16 14.00 12.91
C ASP A 563 19.30 13.62 11.93
N GLU A 564 19.52 12.32 11.73
CA GLU A 564 20.54 11.81 10.81
C GLU A 564 20.17 12.08 9.35
N GLN A 565 18.93 11.80 8.96
CA GLN A 565 18.39 12.06 7.63
C GLN A 565 18.38 13.56 7.31
N ALA A 566 17.97 14.41 8.26
CA ALA A 566 17.98 15.86 8.08
C ALA A 566 19.40 16.38 7.79
N LYS A 567 20.38 15.82 8.50
CA LYS A 567 21.78 16.16 8.29
C LYS A 567 22.32 15.70 6.94
N GLU A 568 21.96 14.50 6.50
CA GLU A 568 22.34 13.99 5.18
C GLU A 568 21.75 14.84 4.05
N VAL A 569 20.49 15.26 4.16
CA VAL A 569 19.85 16.16 3.19
C VAL A 569 20.62 17.48 3.12
N TYR A 570 20.97 18.08 4.25
CA TYR A 570 21.78 19.29 4.31
C TYR A 570 23.15 19.12 3.65
N VAL A 571 23.86 18.03 3.95
CA VAL A 571 25.17 17.71 3.36
C VAL A 571 25.06 17.58 1.85
N MET A 572 24.04 16.87 1.34
CA MET A 572 23.84 16.72 -0.10
C MET A 572 23.54 18.06 -0.76
N MET A 573 22.70 18.91 -0.16
CA MET A 573 22.41 20.24 -0.70
C MET A 573 23.68 21.08 -0.85
N SER A 574 24.52 21.14 0.19
CA SER A 574 25.79 21.88 0.13
C SER A 574 26.74 21.28 -0.90
N SER A 575 26.80 19.95 -0.99
CA SER A 575 27.76 19.26 -1.86
C SER A 575 27.39 19.36 -3.33
N VAL A 576 26.10 19.39 -3.66
CA VAL A 576 25.59 19.55 -5.02
C VAL A 576 26.04 20.88 -5.61
N ASN A 577 25.95 21.97 -4.84
CA ASN A 577 26.43 23.29 -5.25
C ASN A 577 27.95 23.29 -5.49
N ASP A 578 28.74 22.73 -4.56
CA ASP A 578 30.20 22.65 -4.73
C ASP A 578 30.59 21.78 -5.95
N ILE A 579 29.79 20.77 -6.31
CA ILE A 579 29.98 19.92 -7.49
C ILE A 579 29.67 20.71 -8.77
N GLU A 580 28.58 21.49 -8.80
CA GLU A 580 28.27 22.38 -9.92
C GLU A 580 29.41 23.40 -10.12
N SER A 581 29.94 23.97 -9.04
CA SER A 581 31.03 24.95 -9.13
C SER A 581 32.30 24.37 -9.75
N ILE A 582 32.56 23.07 -9.60
CA ILE A 582 33.65 22.38 -10.33
C ILE A 582 33.34 22.28 -11.82
N GLY A 583 32.09 22.01 -12.20
CA GLY A 583 31.62 22.01 -13.58
C GLY A 583 31.82 23.37 -14.25
N ASP A 584 31.42 24.43 -13.54
CA ASP A 584 31.59 25.83 -13.92
C ASP A 584 33.05 26.21 -14.15
N ILE A 585 33.95 25.81 -13.25
CA ILE A 585 35.39 26.02 -13.45
C ILE A 585 35.86 25.38 -14.76
N ILE A 586 35.37 24.18 -15.11
CA ILE A 586 35.81 23.49 -16.33
C ILE A 586 35.24 24.18 -17.59
N ASP A 587 33.94 24.49 -17.61
CA ASP A 587 33.28 25.09 -18.77
C ASP A 587 33.58 26.59 -18.91
N LYS A 588 33.34 27.38 -17.86
CA LYS A 588 33.40 28.85 -17.90
C LYS A 588 34.80 29.42 -17.70
N ASN A 589 35.72 28.68 -17.08
CA ASN A 589 37.07 29.19 -16.77
C ASN A 589 38.20 28.47 -17.53
N ILE A 590 38.23 27.13 -17.56
CA ILE A 590 39.29 26.38 -18.25
C ILE A 590 39.11 26.45 -19.77
N THR A 591 37.88 26.31 -20.29
CA THR A 591 37.64 26.27 -21.73
C THR A 591 38.06 27.56 -22.48
N PRO A 592 37.81 28.77 -21.96
CA PRO A 592 38.34 30.00 -22.58
C PRO A 592 39.87 30.06 -22.70
N LEU A 593 40.60 29.37 -21.82
CA LEU A 593 42.07 29.31 -21.90
C LEU A 593 42.57 28.56 -23.13
N PHE A 594 41.75 27.69 -23.73
CA PHE A 594 42.11 26.99 -24.96
C PHE A 594 42.30 27.97 -26.11
N GLN A 595 41.37 28.93 -26.27
CA GLN A 595 41.48 29.93 -27.32
C GLN A 595 42.65 30.87 -27.06
N LYS A 596 42.89 31.26 -25.79
CA LYS A 596 44.10 32.01 -25.42
C LYS A 596 45.36 31.22 -25.81
N LYS A 597 45.43 29.92 -25.51
CA LYS A 597 46.60 29.07 -25.79
C LYS A 597 46.83 28.87 -27.28
N ARG A 598 45.77 28.64 -28.06
CA ARG A 598 45.85 28.49 -29.53
C ARG A 598 46.32 29.77 -30.23
N ASN A 599 46.06 30.94 -29.66
CA ASN A 599 46.54 32.21 -30.20
C ASN A 599 48.03 32.46 -29.92
N LEU A 600 48.66 31.71 -29.01
CA LEU A 600 50.10 31.81 -28.75
C LEU A 600 50.91 31.02 -29.80
N LYS A 601 52.05 31.59 -30.20
CA LYS A 601 52.98 30.95 -31.15
C LYS A 601 53.94 29.96 -30.47
N MET A 602 54.02 29.96 -29.15
CA MET A 602 54.86 29.07 -28.36
C MET A 602 54.01 28.11 -27.53
N ASP A 603 54.61 26.95 -27.26
CA ASP A 603 54.04 25.96 -26.38
C ASP A 603 54.65 26.03 -24.98
N PHE A 604 54.02 25.39 -24.00
CA PHE A 604 54.58 25.30 -22.66
C PHE A 604 55.96 24.62 -22.70
N SER A 605 56.90 25.06 -21.85
CA SER A 605 58.16 24.34 -21.62
C SER A 605 57.90 22.88 -21.23
N ASP A 606 58.79 21.95 -21.55
CA ASP A 606 58.61 20.52 -21.21
C ASP A 606 58.36 20.31 -19.71
N ALA A 607 59.11 20.99 -18.85
CA ALA A 607 58.89 20.98 -17.41
C ALA A 607 57.47 21.49 -17.04
N GLY A 608 57.02 22.59 -17.64
CA GLY A 608 55.67 23.12 -17.42
C GLY A 608 54.57 22.17 -17.89
N LYS A 609 54.78 21.44 -19.00
CA LYS A 609 53.83 20.41 -19.46
C LYS A 609 53.72 19.27 -18.47
N ASP A 610 54.85 18.79 -17.96
CA ASP A 610 54.89 17.69 -17.00
C ASP A 610 54.25 18.09 -15.67
N GLU A 611 54.51 19.30 -15.19
CA GLU A 611 53.87 19.89 -14.00
C GLU A 611 52.34 19.95 -14.16
N ILE A 612 51.84 20.47 -15.30
CA ILE A 612 50.40 20.54 -15.59
C ILE A 612 49.79 19.13 -15.66
N ARG A 613 50.42 18.19 -16.37
CA ARG A 613 49.93 16.80 -16.49
C ARG A 613 49.86 16.12 -15.13
N GLU A 614 50.93 16.24 -14.34
CA GLU A 614 51.00 15.63 -13.01
C GLU A 614 49.92 16.22 -12.08
N TYR A 615 49.74 17.54 -12.09
CA TYR A 615 48.73 18.18 -11.25
C TYR A 615 47.30 17.84 -11.70
N HIS A 616 47.04 17.82 -13.01
CA HIS A 616 45.78 17.39 -13.58
C HIS A 616 45.42 15.95 -13.16
N LEU A 617 46.38 15.02 -13.22
CA LEU A 617 46.17 13.63 -12.76
C LEU A 617 45.81 13.56 -11.26
N LYS A 618 46.38 14.45 -10.44
CA LYS A 618 46.05 14.55 -9.01
C LYS A 618 44.64 15.09 -8.79
N ALA A 619 44.22 16.11 -9.55
CA ALA A 619 42.84 16.62 -9.53
C ALA A 619 41.83 15.54 -9.96
N MET A 620 42.11 14.82 -11.05
CA MET A 620 41.33 13.66 -11.49
C MET A 620 41.22 12.58 -10.41
N LYS A 621 42.29 12.35 -9.65
CA LYS A 621 42.29 11.40 -8.54
C LYS A 621 41.41 11.89 -7.38
N GLN A 622 41.37 13.18 -7.07
CA GLN A 622 40.47 13.74 -6.05
C GLN A 622 39.00 13.59 -6.45
N VAL A 623 38.63 13.98 -7.68
CA VAL A 623 37.25 13.80 -8.18
C VAL A 623 36.86 12.32 -8.17
N SER A 624 37.79 11.41 -8.50
CA SER A 624 37.51 9.97 -8.43
C SER A 624 37.33 9.46 -6.99
N ARG A 625 38.09 9.97 -6.01
CA ARG A 625 37.88 9.66 -4.58
C ARG A 625 36.56 10.21 -4.07
N LEU A 626 36.18 11.41 -4.52
CA LEU A 626 34.91 12.03 -4.17
C LEU A 626 33.73 11.13 -4.57
N GLY A 627 33.78 10.53 -5.77
CA GLY A 627 32.77 9.56 -6.21
C GLY A 627 32.65 8.35 -5.29
N VAL A 628 33.77 7.85 -4.75
CA VAL A 628 33.78 6.74 -3.78
C VAL A 628 33.28 7.20 -2.40
N ALA A 629 33.69 8.39 -1.96
CA ALA A 629 33.27 8.97 -0.70
C ALA A 629 31.75 9.21 -0.66
N PHE A 630 31.13 9.66 -1.76
CA PHE A 630 29.66 9.80 -1.87
C PHE A 630 28.93 8.48 -1.98
N GLY A 631 29.42 7.57 -2.83
CA GLY A 631 28.71 6.32 -3.13
C GLY A 631 28.50 5.44 -1.90
N GLU A 632 29.48 5.42 -0.98
CA GLU A 632 29.44 4.57 0.22
C GLU A 632 29.35 5.36 1.54
N MET A 633 29.25 6.71 1.49
CA MET A 633 29.52 7.56 2.66
C MET A 633 30.85 7.19 3.35
N ASN A 634 31.86 6.88 2.53
CA ASN A 634 33.12 6.32 2.98
C ASN A 634 34.00 7.43 3.59
N MET A 635 33.94 7.52 4.92
CA MET A 635 34.68 8.52 5.69
C MET A 635 36.20 8.39 5.56
N THR A 636 36.70 7.18 5.31
CA THR A 636 38.14 6.96 5.09
C THR A 636 38.59 7.62 3.80
N GLU A 637 37.79 7.54 2.73
CA GLU A 637 38.10 8.25 1.49
C GLU A 637 37.91 9.77 1.63
N ALA A 638 36.88 10.24 2.34
CA ALA A 638 36.73 11.66 2.64
C ALA A 638 37.94 12.22 3.40
N ALA A 639 38.43 11.50 4.41
CA ALA A 639 39.62 11.90 5.18
C ALA A 639 40.89 11.91 4.31
N LYS A 640 41.04 10.93 3.40
CA LYS A 640 42.14 10.92 2.43
C LYS A 640 42.08 12.10 1.47
N ILE A 641 40.90 12.57 1.06
CA ILE A 641 40.76 13.77 0.23
C ILE A 641 41.35 14.97 0.97
N MET A 642 41.00 15.17 2.24
CA MET A 642 41.54 16.26 3.07
C MET A 642 43.05 16.17 3.28
N GLU A 643 43.59 14.97 3.55
CA GLU A 643 45.04 14.77 3.68
C GLU A 643 45.79 15.13 2.37
N LYS A 644 45.20 14.79 1.22
CA LYS A 644 45.80 15.03 -0.09
C LYS A 644 45.65 16.47 -0.54
N ASP A 645 44.60 17.17 -0.13
CA ASP A 645 44.42 18.58 -0.42
C ASP A 645 45.58 19.43 0.10
N ALA A 646 45.99 19.23 1.36
CA ALA A 646 47.16 19.92 1.93
C ALA A 646 48.44 19.65 1.10
N LYS A 647 48.67 18.38 0.71
CA LYS A 647 49.82 17.98 -0.11
C LYS A 647 49.78 18.58 -1.52
N TYR A 648 48.60 18.64 -2.13
CA TYR A 648 48.44 19.15 -3.50
C TYR A 648 48.47 20.68 -3.53
N THR A 649 48.03 21.35 -2.46
CA THR A 649 48.21 22.80 -2.31
C THR A 649 49.68 23.17 -2.20
N GLN A 650 50.45 22.41 -1.42
CA GLN A 650 51.90 22.59 -1.34
C GLN A 650 52.57 22.35 -2.71
N LEU A 651 52.19 21.28 -3.41
CA LEU A 651 52.75 20.97 -4.72
C LEU A 651 52.46 22.06 -5.78
N GLU A 652 51.26 22.65 -5.78
CA GLU A 652 50.96 23.80 -6.65
C GLU A 652 51.90 24.96 -6.38
N SER A 653 52.15 25.26 -5.10
CA SER A 653 53.08 26.32 -4.70
C SER A 653 54.52 26.03 -5.17
N GLU A 654 54.97 24.78 -5.09
CA GLU A 654 56.28 24.34 -5.59
C GLU A 654 56.41 24.50 -7.11
N TYR A 655 55.38 24.11 -7.88
CA TYR A 655 55.33 24.31 -9.33
C TYR A 655 55.24 25.78 -9.72
N ARG A 656 54.47 26.58 -8.99
CA ARG A 656 54.38 28.03 -9.19
C ARG A 656 55.74 28.70 -8.99
N ASN A 657 56.46 28.34 -7.92
CA ASN A 657 57.81 28.84 -7.67
C ASN A 657 58.81 28.40 -8.75
N SER A 658 58.69 27.15 -9.22
CA SER A 658 59.54 26.62 -10.30
C SER A 658 59.28 27.33 -11.62
N HIS A 659 58.02 27.62 -11.95
CA HIS A 659 57.63 28.40 -13.11
C HIS A 659 58.15 29.84 -13.05
N ILE A 660 58.01 30.54 -11.92
CA ILE A 660 58.55 31.90 -11.74
C ILE A 660 60.07 31.93 -11.92
N LYS A 661 60.80 30.91 -11.44
CA LYS A 661 62.24 30.79 -11.69
C LYS A 661 62.58 30.60 -13.17
N ARG A 662 61.72 29.92 -13.95
CA ARG A 662 61.90 29.77 -15.41
C ARG A 662 61.66 31.10 -16.13
N VAL A 663 60.63 31.85 -15.75
CA VAL A 663 60.37 33.20 -16.25
C VAL A 663 61.52 34.14 -15.93
N GLY A 664 62.03 34.14 -14.69
CA GLY A 664 63.18 34.96 -14.28
C GLY A 664 64.51 34.56 -14.92
N LYS A 665 64.60 33.38 -15.56
CA LYS A 665 65.73 32.95 -16.39
C LYS A 665 65.57 33.31 -17.87
N GLU A 666 64.55 34.09 -18.20
CA GLU A 666 64.24 34.54 -19.57
C GLU A 666 64.01 33.39 -20.57
N LEU A 667 63.43 32.27 -20.10
CA LEU A 667 62.98 31.21 -21.00
C LEU A 667 61.73 31.66 -21.76
N ASN A 668 61.87 31.91 -23.07
CA ASN A 668 60.82 32.44 -23.94
C ASN A 668 59.52 31.63 -23.86
N GLU A 669 59.58 30.30 -23.84
CA GLU A 669 58.40 29.44 -23.72
C GLU A 669 57.61 29.74 -22.44
N SER A 670 58.31 30.00 -21.34
CA SER A 670 57.71 30.24 -20.02
C SER A 670 57.16 31.66 -19.89
N ILE A 671 57.79 32.64 -20.54
CA ILE A 671 57.31 34.04 -20.57
C ILE A 671 56.01 34.12 -21.37
N GLU A 672 56.01 33.60 -22.60
CA GLU A 672 54.87 33.69 -23.52
C GLU A 672 53.63 32.94 -22.99
N THR A 673 53.84 31.84 -22.25
CA THR A 673 52.75 31.03 -21.69
C THR A 673 52.41 31.34 -20.24
N HIS A 674 53.04 32.37 -19.63
CA HIS A 674 52.96 32.64 -18.19
C HIS A 674 51.52 32.79 -17.68
N GLU A 675 50.73 33.66 -18.30
CA GLU A 675 49.35 33.95 -17.88
C GLU A 675 48.52 32.66 -17.86
N ILE A 676 48.57 31.91 -18.97
CA ILE A 676 47.78 30.68 -19.15
C ILE A 676 48.22 29.59 -18.17
N TYR A 677 49.54 29.43 -17.97
CA TYR A 677 50.08 28.46 -17.03
C TYR A 677 49.56 28.75 -15.61
N MET A 678 49.65 30.01 -15.18
CA MET A 678 49.28 30.43 -13.83
C MET A 678 47.77 30.34 -13.60
N GLU A 679 46.97 30.74 -14.58
CA GLU A 679 45.51 30.65 -14.54
C GLU A 679 45.06 29.18 -14.51
N LEU A 680 45.60 28.32 -15.39
CA LEU A 680 45.26 26.90 -15.41
C LEU A 680 45.63 26.18 -14.10
N MET A 681 46.81 26.47 -13.54
CA MET A 681 47.23 25.88 -12.26
C MET A 681 46.33 26.31 -11.10
N ASP A 682 45.90 27.57 -11.08
CA ASP A 682 44.96 28.06 -10.05
C ASP A 682 43.57 27.41 -10.20
N LEU A 683 43.05 27.28 -11.42
CA LEU A 683 41.78 26.60 -11.68
C LEU A 683 41.83 25.11 -11.28
N LEU A 684 42.91 24.39 -11.60
CA LEU A 684 43.08 23.00 -11.17
C LEU A 684 43.17 22.87 -9.64
N LYS A 685 43.79 23.85 -8.97
CA LYS A 685 43.82 23.92 -7.51
C LYS A 685 42.43 24.21 -6.94
N GLN A 686 41.67 25.13 -7.52
CA GLN A 686 40.29 25.42 -7.08
C GLN A 686 39.42 24.15 -7.13
N ILE A 687 39.55 23.32 -8.18
CA ILE A 687 38.87 22.01 -8.25
C ILE A 687 39.24 21.11 -7.05
N ASN A 688 40.52 21.07 -6.64
CA ASN A 688 40.94 20.34 -5.45
C ASN A 688 40.32 20.91 -4.16
N VAL A 689 40.29 22.23 -4.03
CA VAL A 689 39.70 22.93 -2.87
C VAL A 689 38.20 22.64 -2.75
N TYR A 690 37.43 22.72 -3.84
CA TYR A 690 36.02 22.34 -3.82
C TYR A 690 35.84 20.87 -3.44
N THR A 691 36.67 19.97 -3.99
CA THR A 691 36.64 18.55 -3.60
C THR A 691 36.91 18.36 -2.10
N ALA A 692 37.81 19.16 -1.52
CA ALA A 692 38.12 19.14 -0.09
C ALA A 692 37.02 19.75 0.78
N ASN A 693 36.36 20.83 0.32
CA ASN A 693 35.20 21.43 0.99
C ASN A 693 34.06 20.41 1.12
N ILE A 694 33.78 19.69 0.03
CA ILE A 694 32.77 18.65 0.04
C ILE A 694 33.15 17.53 1.02
N ALA A 695 34.40 17.06 1.00
CA ALA A 695 34.88 16.04 1.93
C ALA A 695 34.81 16.50 3.40
N LYS A 696 35.09 17.78 3.67
CA LYS A 696 34.96 18.41 4.99
C LYS A 696 33.50 18.43 5.44
N THR A 697 32.56 18.77 4.55
CA THR A 697 31.11 18.74 4.83
C THR A 697 30.64 17.32 5.15
N LEU A 698 31.13 16.31 4.41
CA LEU A 698 30.86 14.90 4.72
C LEU A 698 31.35 14.50 6.12
N ILE A 699 32.56 14.93 6.53
CA ILE A 699 33.16 14.57 7.83
C ILE A 699 32.48 15.30 9.01
N SER A 700 32.23 16.61 8.88
CA SER A 700 31.56 17.42 9.91
C SER A 700 30.13 16.92 10.18
N SER A 701 29.55 16.24 9.19
CA SER A 701 28.26 15.59 9.33
C SER A 701 28.22 14.43 10.31
N ILE A 702 29.35 13.87 10.74
CA ILE A 702 29.37 12.73 11.69
C ILE A 702 29.99 13.11 13.04
N GLN A 703 30.92 14.07 13.08
CA GLN A 703 31.66 14.42 14.31
C GLN A 703 30.85 15.09 15.44
N VAL A 704 29.57 15.41 15.23
CA VAL A 704 28.67 15.91 16.32
C VAL A 704 28.18 14.77 17.23
N LYS A 705 28.74 13.56 17.11
CA LYS A 705 28.41 12.39 17.93
C LYS A 705 29.26 12.18 19.18
N ASN A 706 30.11 13.15 19.56
CA ASN A 706 30.86 13.11 20.81
C ASN A 706 30.45 14.22 21.76
#